data_AF-A0AAU3D5N0-F1
#
_entry.id   AF-A0AAU3D5N0-F1
#
_cell.length_a   1.000
_cell.length_b   1.000
_cell.length_c   1.000
_cell.angle_alpha   90.00
_cell.angle_beta   90.00
_cell.angle_gamma   90.00
#
_symmetry.space_group_name_H-M   'P 1'
#
loop_
_entity.id
_entity.type
_entity.pdbx_description
1 polymer ?
#
loop_
_entity_poly.entity_id
_entity_poly.type
_entity_poly.pdbx_seq_one_letter_code
_entity_poly.pdbx_strand_id
1 'polypeptide(L)'
;MNEHLGAERLTVHTAVLGKYPGRTMGYEVLRSSLPDGRANTYLWRAAATGEPGGHDDPDGALPWRVFLGAAEAAPYPGCAHVEVSWDGSSDGTGAPSYTWQLTLLDCTVTRRAALTWSGIDSARLETPQSDDAPTTLTVPGTSPDELAAIIDDLGFSWVSGVAALLLDGRQVALVPGPGRPLPDGAERVRVLDAVCALLPYACRSWLSGATWTGGAEHELRLFFAPAARAGQTAAVFGGSPPQPPRDAAADDYLRDLRRLRAKTPDTATLVAHLLTATEPAAAAPDPPAALGVLRDADLLDLVVEEVRSGAGRPADVSRVLDRHPAESLDDAQLAALTVYLARQVGLGSTDAGTLLAEHWSERVCSLLARDVLSERTPALSVERAEEYLGVVHKAVEERRAGSFDALFHALVDITPEPTEGWAGSLIHMAENWWGRSTHRADRLLVHEEAVGKTWLGHLLSDKERSLGPLERLVNLARTEMPADATPGWLRFGAVLLGASPAGATATDAIDFAEPYADGWLTTLEIARLHRRPEVLGLMWPRLWRVARTESRMQRDLGDAVGRLVPVDVPAPGAVAADADLFNAATGTGGPGMPRLERLADETELRTYAAALLDRISSDSELRRRALGALVEGTPGPRRWWVTEQLTRGRPDIFSYEVCEWLHRRLNGQARPLNHRDVPDYLMELVERQYNMEWLRSVRAFRQTAQSPTPHEALARVLLAEAPDGRLPARLSDEVAAWTVEQGSYGLEQVALWMDALAAQGQPGLFMYRALVQGGQHERLREQLARHSRIRREWHARVLAYLGPAPDVPQAVMARDVDERRDERRDERQRRGLFGRRRDR
;
A
#
# COMPACT_ATOMS: atom_id res chain seq x y z
N MET A 1 49.62 -15.77 10.56
CA MET A 1 50.44 -16.11 11.74
C MET A 1 51.20 -17.37 11.35
N ASN A 2 52.41 -17.25 10.84
CA ASN A 2 53.20 -18.37 10.30
C ASN A 2 53.88 -19.08 11.46
N GLU A 3 53.23 -20.09 12.02
CA GLU A 3 53.95 -21.12 12.76
C GLU A 3 54.87 -21.82 11.75
N HIS A 4 56.17 -21.76 12.00
CA HIS A 4 57.12 -22.64 11.33
C HIS A 4 56.58 -24.07 11.44
N LEU A 5 56.27 -24.70 10.30
CA LEU A 5 55.94 -26.13 10.22
C LEU A 5 57.14 -26.90 10.77
N GLY A 6 57.13 -27.11 12.08
CA GLY A 6 58.16 -27.81 12.81
C GLY A 6 58.11 -29.29 12.45
N ALA A 7 59.27 -29.94 12.44
CA ALA A 7 59.29 -31.38 12.36
C ALA A 7 58.63 -31.97 13.60
N GLU A 8 57.72 -32.91 13.41
CA GLU A 8 56.92 -33.51 14.48
C GLU A 8 57.64 -34.74 15.02
N ARG A 9 57.79 -34.82 16.34
CA ARG A 9 58.42 -35.97 17.01
C ARG A 9 57.35 -36.97 17.42
N LEU A 10 57.44 -38.16 16.85
CA LEU A 10 56.45 -39.22 16.99
C LEU A 10 57.09 -40.46 17.57
N THR A 11 56.32 -41.21 18.37
CA THR A 11 56.70 -42.58 18.71
C THR A 11 56.22 -43.49 17.59
N VAL A 12 57.12 -44.28 17.03
CA VAL A 12 56.84 -45.22 15.94
C VAL A 12 57.22 -46.63 16.36
N HIS A 13 56.48 -47.60 15.84
CA HIS A 13 56.82 -49.00 15.97
C HIS A 13 57.33 -49.55 14.65
N THR A 14 58.40 -50.34 14.70
CA THR A 14 59.00 -50.98 13.53
C THR A 14 58.85 -52.49 13.56
N ALA A 15 58.74 -53.10 12.38
CA ALA A 15 58.82 -54.54 12.20
C ALA A 15 59.40 -54.91 10.83
N VAL A 16 59.94 -56.12 10.69
CA VAL A 16 60.57 -56.62 9.46
C VAL A 16 60.02 -58.01 9.12
N LEU A 17 59.47 -58.17 7.92
CA LEU A 17 59.09 -59.46 7.33
C LEU A 17 60.14 -59.85 6.27
N GLY A 18 60.65 -61.08 6.34
CA GLY A 18 61.67 -61.57 5.43
C GLY A 18 61.87 -63.09 5.55
N LYS A 19 62.84 -63.63 4.82
CA LYS A 19 63.33 -65.00 5.00
C LYS A 19 64.69 -64.97 5.68
N TYR A 20 64.98 -65.96 6.52
CA TYR A 20 66.35 -66.14 7.00
C TYR A 20 67.26 -66.57 5.83
N PRO A 21 68.46 -65.97 5.68
CA PRO A 21 69.40 -66.36 4.64
C PRO A 21 69.66 -67.87 4.63
N GLY A 22 69.50 -68.50 3.46
CA GLY A 22 69.75 -69.94 3.26
C GLY A 22 68.66 -70.89 3.78
N ARG A 23 67.56 -70.40 4.37
CA ARG A 23 66.39 -71.24 4.72
C ARG A 23 65.39 -71.31 3.56
N THR A 24 64.75 -72.46 3.40
CA THR A 24 63.67 -72.72 2.43
C THR A 24 62.26 -72.45 2.97
N MET A 25 62.13 -72.03 4.23
CA MET A 25 60.84 -71.76 4.88
C MET A 25 60.23 -70.45 4.36
N GLY A 26 58.91 -70.30 4.51
CA GLY A 26 58.16 -69.11 4.09
C GLY A 26 58.55 -67.83 4.84
N TYR A 27 58.06 -66.68 4.35
CA TYR A 27 58.29 -65.37 4.99
C TYR A 27 57.73 -65.34 6.42
N GLU A 28 58.53 -64.83 7.35
CA GLU A 28 58.16 -64.67 8.76
C GLU A 28 58.61 -63.30 9.30
N VAL A 29 57.92 -62.79 10.32
CA VAL A 29 58.30 -61.53 10.97
C VAL A 29 59.57 -61.78 11.76
N LEU A 30 60.69 -61.31 11.22
CA LEU A 30 62.02 -61.49 11.78
C LEU A 30 62.23 -60.65 13.04
N ARG A 31 61.63 -59.45 13.09
CA ARG A 31 61.77 -58.45 14.17
C ARG A 31 60.49 -57.63 14.31
N SER A 32 60.07 -57.30 15.53
CA SER A 32 58.89 -56.46 15.77
C SER A 32 58.88 -55.83 17.15
N SER A 33 58.80 -54.50 17.19
CA SER A 33 58.52 -53.72 18.42
C SER A 33 57.03 -53.64 18.78
N LEU A 34 56.17 -54.35 18.04
CA LEU A 34 54.72 -54.44 18.28
C LEU A 34 54.34 -55.74 19.02
N PRO A 35 53.41 -55.68 20.00
CA PRO A 35 52.89 -56.85 20.68
C PRO A 35 51.98 -57.72 19.77
N ASP A 36 51.83 -58.99 20.15
CA ASP A 36 50.78 -59.93 19.71
C ASP A 36 50.61 -60.09 18.20
N GLY A 37 51.73 -60.13 17.44
CA GLY A 37 51.68 -60.37 16.00
C GLY A 37 50.96 -59.27 15.21
N ARG A 38 50.68 -58.10 15.80
CA ARG A 38 50.00 -56.97 15.14
C ARG A 38 50.73 -56.49 13.88
N ALA A 39 52.06 -56.63 13.85
CA ALA A 39 52.87 -56.37 12.67
C ALA A 39 52.46 -57.23 11.46
N ASN A 40 52.03 -58.49 11.67
CA ASN A 40 51.60 -59.40 10.61
C ASN A 40 50.45 -58.80 9.81
N THR A 41 49.46 -58.18 10.45
CA THR A 41 48.30 -57.62 9.75
C THR A 41 48.70 -56.57 8.71
N TYR A 42 49.64 -55.68 9.04
CA TYR A 42 50.09 -54.64 8.11
C TYR A 42 51.08 -55.20 7.08
N LEU A 43 52.03 -56.03 7.51
CA LEU A 43 53.06 -56.60 6.65
C LEU A 43 52.47 -57.55 5.60
N TRP A 44 51.50 -58.40 5.96
CA TRP A 44 50.83 -59.28 4.99
C TRP A 44 49.87 -58.53 4.07
N ARG A 45 49.20 -57.47 4.55
CA ARG A 45 48.42 -56.59 3.66
C ARG A 45 49.31 -55.87 2.65
N ALA A 46 50.52 -55.47 3.04
CA ALA A 46 51.52 -54.92 2.12
C ALA A 46 52.09 -56.01 1.20
N ALA A 47 52.37 -57.22 1.68
CA ALA A 47 52.84 -58.33 0.84
C ALA A 47 51.80 -58.78 -0.20
N ALA A 48 50.50 -58.60 0.09
CA ALA A 48 49.42 -58.86 -0.85
C ALA A 48 49.45 -57.96 -2.11
N THR A 49 50.28 -56.91 -2.15
CA THR A 49 50.51 -56.12 -3.38
C THR A 49 51.32 -56.87 -4.44
N GLY A 50 51.82 -58.06 -4.12
CA GLY A 50 52.59 -58.93 -5.00
C GLY A 50 54.07 -59.00 -4.63
N GLU A 51 54.80 -59.88 -5.30
CA GLU A 51 56.24 -60.00 -5.18
C GLU A 51 56.92 -59.20 -6.30
N PRO A 52 57.97 -58.41 -5.99
CA PRO A 52 58.75 -57.74 -7.02
C PRO A 52 59.39 -58.74 -8.01
N GLY A 53 59.64 -58.31 -9.24
CA GLY A 53 60.45 -59.09 -10.20
C GLY A 53 59.66 -60.08 -11.06
N GLY A 54 58.37 -59.84 -11.29
CA GLY A 54 57.66 -60.50 -12.38
C GLY A 54 58.24 -60.11 -13.75
N HIS A 55 58.05 -60.94 -14.78
CA HIS A 55 58.52 -60.67 -16.16
C HIS A 55 58.01 -59.34 -16.75
N ASP A 56 56.99 -58.73 -16.13
CA ASP A 56 56.31 -57.52 -16.57
C ASP A 56 56.64 -56.26 -15.75
N ASP A 57 57.52 -56.35 -14.73
CA ASP A 57 57.92 -55.19 -13.93
C ASP A 57 59.03 -54.37 -14.64
N PRO A 58 58.88 -53.04 -14.79
CA PRO A 58 59.90 -52.19 -15.39
C PRO A 58 61.10 -51.99 -14.46
N ASP A 59 62.27 -51.78 -15.06
CA ASP A 59 63.48 -51.36 -14.35
C ASP A 59 63.20 -50.08 -13.53
N GLY A 60 63.57 -50.10 -12.24
CA GLY A 60 63.33 -48.98 -11.31
C GLY A 60 61.99 -49.03 -10.55
N ALA A 61 61.22 -50.11 -10.67
CA ALA A 61 60.02 -50.32 -9.86
C ALA A 61 60.31 -50.39 -8.35
N LEU A 62 61.48 -50.91 -7.95
CA LEU A 62 61.93 -50.94 -6.55
C LEU A 62 62.59 -49.61 -6.12
N PRO A 63 62.52 -49.24 -4.82
CA PRO A 63 61.75 -49.87 -3.75
C PRO A 63 60.24 -49.62 -3.90
N TRP A 64 59.42 -50.56 -3.42
CA TRP A 64 57.97 -50.33 -3.31
C TRP A 64 57.68 -49.70 -1.94
N ARG A 65 56.96 -48.57 -1.93
CA ARG A 65 56.44 -47.96 -0.71
C ARG A 65 54.94 -48.21 -0.66
N VAL A 66 54.45 -48.78 0.42
CA VAL A 66 53.03 -49.04 0.65
C VAL A 66 52.58 -48.25 1.87
N PHE A 67 51.59 -47.37 1.68
CA PHE A 67 50.93 -46.63 2.74
C PHE A 67 49.57 -47.27 3.00
N LEU A 68 49.32 -47.68 4.24
CA LEU A 68 48.05 -48.25 4.64
C LEU A 68 47.34 -47.31 5.60
N GLY A 69 46.07 -47.05 5.30
CA GLY A 69 45.14 -46.35 6.17
C GLY A 69 44.74 -47.20 7.38
N ALA A 70 43.95 -46.59 8.27
CA ALA A 70 43.37 -47.26 9.43
C ALA A 70 42.46 -48.42 8.97
N ALA A 71 42.78 -49.65 9.38
CA ALA A 71 41.91 -50.80 9.12
C ALA A 71 40.62 -50.68 9.94
N GLU A 72 39.45 -50.83 9.30
CA GLU A 72 38.10 -50.70 9.90
C GLU A 72 37.87 -51.56 11.17
N ALA A 73 38.67 -52.62 11.37
CA ALA A 73 38.53 -53.57 12.47
C ALA A 73 39.60 -53.48 13.57
N ALA A 74 40.56 -52.54 13.49
CA ALA A 74 41.66 -52.46 14.46
C ALA A 74 41.29 -51.57 15.66
N PRO A 75 41.49 -52.02 16.92
CA PRO A 75 41.20 -51.23 18.12
C PRO A 75 42.08 -49.97 18.27
N TYR A 76 43.14 -49.85 17.45
CA TYR A 76 44.03 -48.71 17.39
C TYR A 76 44.35 -48.39 15.92
N PRO A 77 43.69 -47.39 15.30
CA PRO A 77 43.99 -46.99 13.94
C PRO A 77 45.43 -46.49 13.86
N GLY A 78 46.20 -46.96 12.88
CA GLY A 78 47.60 -46.57 12.67
C GLY A 78 47.85 -46.26 11.20
N CYS A 79 48.72 -45.30 10.93
CA CYS A 79 49.25 -45.06 9.59
C CYS A 79 50.49 -45.93 9.42
N ALA A 80 50.45 -46.89 8.49
CA ALA A 80 51.57 -47.79 8.24
C ALA A 80 52.28 -47.42 6.95
N HIS A 81 53.59 -47.28 7.01
CA HIS A 81 54.48 -47.19 5.86
C HIS A 81 55.28 -48.49 5.78
N VAL A 82 55.20 -49.19 4.66
CA VAL A 82 55.95 -50.44 4.41
C VAL A 82 56.85 -50.25 3.20
N GLU A 83 58.14 -50.40 3.39
CA GLU A 83 59.14 -50.39 2.32
C GLU A 83 59.52 -51.82 1.93
N VAL A 84 59.38 -52.15 0.65
CA VAL A 84 59.80 -53.42 0.06
C VAL A 84 61.10 -53.19 -0.70
N SER A 85 62.14 -53.91 -0.30
CA SER A 85 63.47 -53.82 -0.90
C SER A 85 64.06 -55.20 -1.19
N TRP A 86 65.04 -55.21 -2.08
CA TRP A 86 65.85 -56.38 -2.41
C TRP A 86 67.32 -55.98 -2.36
N ASP A 87 68.08 -56.69 -1.55
CA ASP A 87 69.52 -56.48 -1.34
C ASP A 87 70.39 -57.39 -2.23
N GLY A 88 69.78 -58.09 -3.19
CA GLY A 88 70.45 -59.08 -4.02
C GLY A 88 70.43 -60.50 -3.43
N SER A 89 69.82 -60.70 -2.25
CA SER A 89 69.75 -62.03 -1.62
C SER A 89 68.77 -62.97 -2.33
N SER A 90 69.08 -64.27 -2.25
CA SER A 90 68.22 -65.36 -2.73
C SER A 90 67.91 -66.32 -1.60
N ASP A 91 66.72 -66.93 -1.64
CA ASP A 91 66.35 -67.99 -0.70
C ASP A 91 67.02 -69.33 -1.03
N GLY A 92 66.75 -70.37 -0.22
CA GLY A 92 67.33 -71.70 -0.42
C GLY A 92 66.92 -72.40 -1.74
N THR A 93 66.01 -71.83 -2.53
CA THR A 93 65.62 -72.31 -3.87
C THR A 93 66.26 -71.50 -5.01
N GLY A 94 66.98 -70.43 -4.69
CA GLY A 94 67.55 -69.50 -5.67
C GLY A 94 66.59 -68.40 -6.13
N ALA A 95 65.37 -68.34 -5.58
CA ALA A 95 64.44 -67.25 -5.84
C ALA A 95 64.86 -65.98 -5.07
N PRO A 96 64.62 -64.77 -5.59
CA PRO A 96 64.86 -63.52 -4.85
C PRO A 96 64.17 -63.52 -3.49
N SER A 97 64.88 -63.08 -2.46
CA SER A 97 64.34 -62.94 -1.10
C SER A 97 64.10 -61.47 -0.78
N TYR A 98 62.83 -61.08 -0.68
CA TYR A 98 62.45 -59.68 -0.41
C TYR A 98 62.34 -59.39 1.08
N THR A 99 62.55 -58.12 1.44
CA THR A 99 62.37 -57.64 2.81
C THR A 99 61.32 -56.55 2.84
N TRP A 100 60.30 -56.70 3.69
CA TRP A 100 59.31 -55.68 3.98
C TRP A 100 59.61 -55.05 5.35
N GLN A 101 59.83 -53.75 5.38
CA GLN A 101 60.08 -52.99 6.61
C GLN A 101 58.87 -52.10 6.92
N LEU A 102 58.19 -52.40 8.03
CA LEU A 102 57.06 -51.64 8.54
C LEU A 102 57.53 -50.53 9.48
N THR A 103 57.00 -49.31 9.28
CA THR A 103 56.96 -48.22 10.24
C THR A 103 55.50 -47.88 10.52
N LEU A 104 55.02 -48.14 11.74
CA LEU A 104 53.67 -47.87 12.19
C LEU A 104 53.64 -46.62 13.08
N LEU A 105 52.82 -45.65 12.69
CA LEU A 105 52.61 -44.38 13.39
C LEU A 105 51.21 -44.31 14.02
N ASP A 106 51.07 -43.58 15.13
CA ASP A 106 49.76 -43.29 15.74
C ASP A 106 48.93 -42.37 14.85
N CYS A 107 47.79 -42.87 14.36
CA CYS A 107 46.92 -42.14 13.43
C CYS A 107 46.37 -40.84 14.02
N THR A 108 46.17 -40.77 15.34
CA THR A 108 45.68 -39.56 16.02
C THR A 108 46.72 -38.45 15.94
N VAL A 109 47.98 -38.79 16.16
CA VAL A 109 49.08 -37.84 16.16
C VAL A 109 49.43 -37.42 14.73
N THR A 110 49.51 -38.37 13.78
CA THR A 110 49.76 -38.04 12.37
C THR A 110 48.69 -37.11 11.81
N ARG A 111 47.42 -37.31 12.22
CA ARG A 111 46.28 -36.50 11.79
C ARG A 111 46.27 -35.11 12.39
N ARG A 112 46.54 -34.98 13.70
CA ARG A 112 46.64 -33.66 14.35
C ARG A 112 47.74 -32.80 13.71
N ALA A 113 48.84 -33.44 13.32
CA ALA A 113 49.97 -32.81 12.66
C ALA A 113 49.83 -32.71 11.13
N ALA A 114 48.71 -33.16 10.55
CA ALA A 114 48.47 -33.23 9.10
C ALA A 114 49.64 -33.84 8.30
N LEU A 115 50.31 -34.88 8.84
CA LEU A 115 51.49 -35.47 8.21
C LEU A 115 51.16 -36.12 6.87
N THR A 116 52.03 -35.91 5.89
CA THR A 116 51.82 -36.37 4.51
C THR A 116 52.64 -37.61 4.20
N TRP A 117 52.29 -38.34 3.14
CA TRP A 117 53.03 -39.56 2.77
C TRP A 117 54.48 -39.23 2.41
N SER A 118 54.75 -38.09 1.76
CA SER A 118 56.11 -37.63 1.44
C SER A 118 56.92 -37.30 2.69
N GLY A 119 56.29 -36.67 3.70
CA GLY A 119 56.94 -36.39 4.97
C GLY A 119 57.33 -37.67 5.71
N ILE A 120 56.40 -38.64 5.77
CA ILE A 120 56.64 -39.94 6.40
C ILE A 120 57.75 -40.72 5.68
N ASP A 121 57.74 -40.74 4.35
CA ASP A 121 58.75 -41.44 3.54
C ASP A 121 60.15 -40.82 3.72
N SER A 122 60.23 -39.49 3.75
CA SER A 122 61.49 -38.76 3.94
C SER A 122 62.10 -38.99 5.33
N ALA A 123 61.26 -39.30 6.33
CA ALA A 123 61.68 -39.61 7.68
C ALA A 123 62.06 -41.08 7.90
N ARG A 124 62.15 -41.91 6.85
CA ARG A 124 62.42 -43.35 6.97
C ARG A 124 63.65 -43.68 7.83
N LEU A 125 63.56 -44.77 8.58
CA LEU A 125 64.68 -45.33 9.34
C LEU A 125 65.47 -46.28 8.43
N GLU A 126 66.77 -46.04 8.24
CA GLU A 126 67.62 -46.90 7.41
C GLU A 126 67.82 -48.30 8.01
N THR A 127 67.69 -48.48 9.33
CA THR A 127 67.70 -49.80 9.98
C THR A 127 67.02 -49.74 11.36
N PRO A 128 66.09 -50.64 11.70
CA PRO A 128 65.54 -50.72 13.06
C PRO A 128 66.64 -51.15 14.04
N GLN A 129 66.91 -50.30 15.04
CA GLN A 129 68.08 -50.42 15.94
C GLN A 129 67.86 -51.37 17.14
N SER A 130 66.63 -51.76 17.47
CA SER A 130 66.30 -52.59 18.63
C SER A 130 65.02 -53.38 18.44
N ASP A 131 65.00 -54.64 18.89
CA ASP A 131 63.90 -55.59 18.66
C ASP A 131 62.68 -55.38 19.57
N ASP A 132 62.83 -54.68 20.70
CA ASP A 132 61.80 -54.69 21.77
C ASP A 132 61.16 -53.34 22.14
N ALA A 133 61.61 -52.20 21.58
CA ALA A 133 61.16 -50.87 22.04
C ALA A 133 60.68 -49.95 20.89
N PRO A 134 59.60 -49.17 21.09
CA PRO A 134 59.20 -48.10 20.18
C PRO A 134 60.33 -47.08 20.02
N THR A 135 60.51 -46.55 18.82
CA THR A 135 61.55 -45.56 18.48
C THR A 135 60.93 -44.17 18.29
N THR A 136 61.68 -43.10 18.56
CA THR A 136 61.23 -41.75 18.23
C THR A 136 61.65 -41.39 16.80
N LEU A 137 60.69 -40.97 15.97
CA LEU A 137 60.89 -40.51 14.61
C LEU A 137 60.57 -39.02 14.52
N THR A 138 61.43 -38.25 13.83
CA THR A 138 61.16 -36.84 13.54
C THR A 138 60.69 -36.74 12.09
N VAL A 139 59.42 -36.42 11.89
CA VAL A 139 58.80 -36.35 10.56
C VAL A 139 58.73 -34.89 10.12
N PRO A 140 59.35 -34.50 8.99
CA PRO A 140 59.21 -33.15 8.47
C PRO A 140 57.76 -32.92 8.02
N GLY A 141 57.20 -31.75 8.33
CA GLY A 141 55.95 -31.32 7.74
C GLY A 141 56.17 -30.93 6.28
N THR A 142 55.33 -31.42 5.39
CA THR A 142 55.34 -30.99 3.98
C THR A 142 54.53 -29.71 3.86
N SER A 143 55.12 -28.66 3.27
CA SER A 143 54.42 -27.39 3.11
C SER A 143 53.31 -27.48 2.04
N PRO A 144 52.20 -26.74 2.19
CA PRO A 144 51.20 -26.64 1.14
C PRO A 144 51.76 -26.14 -0.20
N ASP A 145 52.75 -25.24 -0.15
CA ASP A 145 53.43 -24.69 -1.34
C ASP A 145 54.19 -25.77 -2.13
N GLU A 146 54.87 -26.68 -1.42
CA GLU A 146 55.59 -27.79 -2.06
C GLU A 146 54.63 -28.75 -2.77
N LEU A 147 53.53 -29.13 -2.11
CA LEU A 147 52.50 -29.97 -2.71
C LEU A 147 51.83 -29.28 -3.90
N ALA A 148 51.54 -27.99 -3.79
CA ALA A 148 50.97 -27.19 -4.86
C ALA A 148 51.89 -27.12 -6.09
N ALA A 149 53.19 -26.91 -5.89
CA ALA A 149 54.17 -26.92 -6.98
C ALA A 149 54.18 -28.26 -7.72
N ILE A 150 54.16 -29.37 -6.99
CA ILE A 150 54.08 -30.72 -7.58
C ILE A 150 52.75 -30.90 -8.35
N ILE A 151 51.62 -30.45 -7.80
CA ILE A 151 50.31 -30.52 -8.46
C ILE A 151 50.31 -29.73 -9.77
N ASP A 152 50.89 -28.53 -9.76
CA ASP A 152 50.96 -27.66 -10.93
C ASP A 152 51.90 -28.23 -12.00
N ASP A 153 53.04 -28.80 -11.62
CA ASP A 153 53.99 -29.47 -12.52
C ASP A 153 53.38 -30.71 -13.19
N LEU A 154 52.60 -31.50 -12.43
CA LEU A 154 51.86 -32.65 -12.95
C LEU A 154 50.63 -32.25 -13.77
N GLY A 155 50.17 -31.01 -13.63
CA GLY A 155 48.96 -30.47 -14.21
C GLY A 155 47.74 -30.68 -13.30
N PHE A 156 47.21 -29.57 -12.76
CA PHE A 156 46.06 -29.57 -11.84
C PHE A 156 44.87 -30.39 -12.35
N SER A 157 44.51 -30.24 -13.63
CA SER A 157 43.36 -30.95 -14.22
C SER A 157 43.47 -32.47 -14.20
N TRP A 158 44.70 -33.00 -14.27
CA TRP A 158 44.98 -34.42 -14.15
C TRP A 158 44.89 -34.87 -12.70
N VAL A 159 45.61 -34.19 -11.79
CA VAL A 159 45.62 -34.53 -10.36
C VAL A 159 44.22 -34.44 -9.75
N SER A 160 43.46 -33.39 -10.06
CA SER A 160 42.09 -33.20 -9.59
C SER A 160 41.17 -34.32 -10.08
N GLY A 161 41.37 -34.78 -11.32
CA GLY A 161 40.61 -35.90 -11.90
C GLY A 161 40.89 -37.22 -11.19
N VAL A 162 42.17 -37.49 -10.88
CA VAL A 162 42.56 -38.67 -10.09
C VAL A 162 41.99 -38.59 -8.68
N ALA A 163 42.09 -37.43 -8.02
CA ALA A 163 41.55 -37.21 -6.69
C ALA A 163 40.03 -37.46 -6.64
N ALA A 164 39.28 -36.91 -7.59
CA ALA A 164 37.83 -37.11 -7.67
C ALA A 164 37.44 -38.58 -7.93
N LEU A 165 38.23 -39.32 -8.73
CA LEU A 165 38.00 -40.75 -8.95
C LEU A 165 38.16 -41.60 -7.68
N LEU A 166 38.97 -41.15 -6.71
CA LEU A 166 39.07 -41.83 -5.42
C LEU A 166 37.79 -41.70 -4.59
N LEU A 167 36.98 -40.66 -4.82
CA LEU A 167 35.65 -40.51 -4.21
C LEU A 167 34.56 -41.33 -4.91
N ASP A 168 34.78 -41.79 -6.16
CA ASP A 168 33.86 -42.69 -6.91
C ASP A 168 33.85 -44.14 -6.33
N GLY A 169 34.57 -44.38 -5.23
CA GLY A 169 34.62 -45.67 -4.54
C GLY A 169 35.40 -46.77 -5.28
N ARG A 170 36.13 -46.44 -6.35
CA ARG A 170 36.92 -47.39 -7.15
C ARG A 170 38.41 -47.33 -6.86
N GLN A 171 39.12 -48.38 -7.29
CA GLN A 171 40.58 -48.41 -7.31
C GLN A 171 41.11 -47.64 -8.52
N VAL A 172 42.11 -46.80 -8.31
CA VAL A 172 42.76 -45.99 -9.35
C VAL A 172 44.20 -46.45 -9.53
N ALA A 173 44.48 -46.99 -10.71
CA ALA A 173 45.80 -47.43 -11.13
C ALA A 173 46.48 -46.34 -11.97
N LEU A 174 47.59 -45.82 -11.46
CA LEU A 174 48.49 -44.91 -12.17
C LEU A 174 49.38 -45.73 -13.11
N VAL A 175 49.10 -45.66 -14.40
CA VAL A 175 49.79 -46.46 -15.42
C VAL A 175 50.86 -45.60 -16.13
N PRO A 176 52.10 -46.09 -16.29
CA PRO A 176 53.13 -45.36 -17.03
C PRO A 176 52.69 -45.03 -18.47
N GLY A 177 53.01 -43.83 -18.95
CA GLY A 177 52.79 -43.46 -20.34
C GLY A 177 53.75 -44.22 -21.28
N PRO A 178 53.33 -44.55 -22.52
CA PRO A 178 54.18 -45.25 -23.47
C PRO A 178 55.48 -44.47 -23.72
N GLY A 179 56.62 -45.12 -23.52
CA GLY A 179 57.96 -44.55 -23.78
C GLY A 179 58.48 -43.54 -22.76
N ARG A 180 57.80 -43.35 -21.61
CA ARG A 180 58.31 -42.51 -20.51
C ARG A 180 59.02 -43.36 -19.45
N PRO A 181 60.18 -42.93 -18.93
CA PRO A 181 60.81 -43.61 -17.80
C PRO A 181 59.89 -43.53 -16.57
N LEU A 182 59.90 -44.58 -15.76
CA LEU A 182 59.19 -44.58 -14.49
C LEU A 182 59.90 -43.62 -13.51
N PRO A 183 59.17 -42.73 -12.82
CA PRO A 183 59.73 -41.90 -11.74
C PRO A 183 60.38 -42.77 -10.66
N ASP A 184 61.34 -42.24 -9.91
CA ASP A 184 61.95 -42.97 -8.80
C ASP A 184 60.95 -43.19 -7.64
N GLY A 185 61.34 -44.01 -6.65
CA GLY A 185 60.46 -44.33 -5.52
C GLY A 185 59.93 -43.11 -4.77
N ALA A 186 60.79 -42.12 -4.50
CA ALA A 186 60.42 -40.93 -3.74
C ALA A 186 59.55 -39.97 -4.57
N GLU A 187 59.81 -39.86 -5.88
CA GLU A 187 58.99 -39.10 -6.81
C GLU A 187 57.59 -39.72 -6.94
N ARG A 188 57.49 -41.06 -6.99
CA ARG A 188 56.19 -41.75 -6.97
C ARG A 188 55.43 -41.47 -5.68
N VAL A 189 56.08 -41.43 -4.51
CA VAL A 189 55.40 -41.02 -3.25
C VAL A 189 54.87 -39.60 -3.36
N ARG A 190 55.68 -38.66 -3.87
CA ARG A 190 55.27 -37.27 -4.07
C ARG A 190 54.05 -37.14 -4.99
N VAL A 191 53.97 -37.94 -6.06
CA VAL A 191 52.79 -37.98 -6.94
C VAL A 191 51.55 -38.48 -6.19
N LEU A 192 51.67 -39.56 -5.43
CA LEU A 192 50.55 -40.10 -4.64
C LEU A 192 50.05 -39.07 -3.61
N ASP A 193 50.99 -38.37 -2.97
CA ASP A 193 50.70 -37.37 -1.95
C ASP A 193 50.06 -36.11 -2.53
N ALA A 194 50.49 -35.68 -3.73
CA ALA A 194 49.89 -34.58 -4.49
C ALA A 194 48.42 -34.87 -4.86
N VAL A 195 48.09 -36.10 -5.27
CA VAL A 195 46.70 -36.53 -5.48
C VAL A 195 45.91 -36.44 -4.17
N CYS A 196 46.47 -36.96 -3.08
CA CYS A 196 45.81 -36.93 -1.78
C CYS A 196 45.68 -35.52 -1.18
N ALA A 197 46.50 -34.56 -1.63
CA ALA A 197 46.45 -33.17 -1.18
C ALA A 197 45.26 -32.39 -1.78
N LEU A 198 44.65 -32.89 -2.87
CA LEU A 198 43.39 -32.39 -3.43
C LEU A 198 42.16 -33.10 -2.86
N LEU A 199 42.30 -33.79 -1.73
CA LEU A 199 41.22 -34.35 -0.92
C LEU A 199 41.30 -33.77 0.50
N PRO A 200 40.18 -33.68 1.24
CA PRO A 200 40.22 -33.39 2.66
C PRO A 200 41.20 -34.32 3.38
N TYR A 201 42.05 -33.79 4.26
CA TYR A 201 43.09 -34.58 4.92
C TYR A 201 42.54 -35.87 5.56
N ALA A 202 41.34 -35.78 6.17
CA ALA A 202 40.62 -36.90 6.77
C ALA A 202 40.51 -38.14 5.86
N CYS A 203 40.42 -37.95 4.53
CA CYS A 203 40.34 -39.05 3.56
C CYS A 203 41.58 -39.97 3.59
N ARG A 204 42.75 -39.46 4.02
CA ARG A 204 43.99 -40.25 4.13
C ARG A 204 43.93 -41.37 5.15
N SER A 205 43.01 -41.28 6.12
CA SER A 205 42.77 -42.35 7.09
C SER A 205 42.13 -43.60 6.45
N TRP A 206 41.39 -43.43 5.35
CA TRP A 206 40.77 -44.50 4.58
C TRP A 206 41.62 -44.92 3.37
N LEU A 207 42.35 -43.98 2.77
CA LEU A 207 43.17 -44.26 1.60
C LEU A 207 44.36 -45.16 1.95
N SER A 208 44.52 -46.20 1.15
CA SER A 208 45.76 -46.99 1.11
C SER A 208 46.32 -46.90 -0.30
N GLY A 209 47.63 -46.79 -0.42
CA GLY A 209 48.28 -46.64 -1.72
C GLY A 209 49.66 -47.24 -1.79
N ALA A 210 50.16 -47.43 -3.01
CA ALA A 210 51.50 -47.98 -3.23
C ALA A 210 52.21 -47.37 -4.42
N THR A 211 53.52 -47.20 -4.31
CA THR A 211 54.35 -46.71 -5.42
C THR A 211 54.55 -47.76 -6.51
N TRP A 212 54.17 -49.01 -6.27
CA TRP A 212 54.06 -50.06 -7.28
C TRP A 212 53.24 -51.23 -6.75
N THR A 213 52.54 -51.94 -7.63
CA THR A 213 51.86 -53.22 -7.34
C THR A 213 52.14 -54.20 -8.46
N GLY A 214 52.54 -55.42 -8.10
CA GLY A 214 52.66 -56.54 -9.03
C GLY A 214 51.28 -57.16 -9.33
N GLY A 215 51.26 -58.35 -9.93
CA GLY A 215 50.06 -59.06 -10.42
C GLY A 215 48.99 -59.47 -9.39
N ALA A 216 49.20 -59.27 -8.09
CA ALA A 216 48.35 -59.81 -7.02
C ALA A 216 47.09 -58.97 -6.74
N GLU A 217 45.99 -59.61 -6.33
CA GLU A 217 44.76 -58.92 -5.89
C GLU A 217 44.98 -58.22 -4.54
N HIS A 218 44.56 -56.96 -4.45
CA HIS A 218 44.74 -56.13 -3.25
C HIS A 218 43.61 -55.11 -3.10
N GLU A 219 43.53 -54.49 -1.92
CA GLU A 219 42.49 -53.50 -1.57
C GLU A 219 42.95 -52.04 -1.69
N LEU A 220 44.18 -51.79 -2.16
CA LEU A 220 44.72 -50.44 -2.33
C LEU A 220 43.85 -49.58 -3.25
N ARG A 221 43.72 -48.29 -2.92
CA ARG A 221 42.86 -47.34 -3.65
C ARG A 221 43.60 -46.51 -4.67
N LEU A 222 44.86 -46.16 -4.41
CA LEU A 222 45.69 -45.37 -5.31
C LEU A 222 47.08 -46.01 -5.45
N PHE A 223 47.45 -46.49 -6.62
CA PHE A 223 48.73 -47.18 -6.78
C PHE A 223 49.28 -47.09 -8.19
N PHE A 224 50.59 -47.22 -8.34
CA PHE A 224 51.20 -47.42 -9.66
C PHE A 224 51.16 -48.91 -10.06
N ALA A 225 50.88 -49.18 -11.32
CA ALA A 225 50.84 -50.54 -11.87
C ALA A 225 51.23 -50.55 -13.35
N PRO A 226 51.71 -51.69 -13.90
CA PRO A 226 52.02 -51.79 -15.32
C PRO A 226 50.77 -51.64 -16.20
N ALA A 227 49.61 -52.05 -15.70
CA ALA A 227 48.31 -51.85 -16.34
C ALA A 227 47.19 -51.87 -15.30
N ALA A 228 46.07 -51.21 -15.60
CA ALA A 228 44.85 -51.33 -14.82
C ALA A 228 44.13 -52.65 -15.14
N ARG A 229 43.58 -53.31 -14.11
CA ARG A 229 42.82 -54.56 -14.24
C ARG A 229 41.33 -54.32 -14.39
N ALA A 230 40.60 -55.40 -14.68
CA ALA A 230 39.13 -55.38 -14.71
C ALA A 230 38.58 -54.82 -13.39
N GLY A 231 37.71 -53.80 -13.49
CA GLY A 231 37.13 -53.11 -12.33
C GLY A 231 37.95 -51.94 -11.77
N GLN A 232 39.21 -51.78 -12.21
CA GLN A 232 40.06 -50.64 -11.84
C GLN A 232 39.95 -49.52 -12.87
N THR A 233 40.16 -48.28 -12.41
CA THR A 233 40.20 -47.11 -13.30
C THR A 233 41.66 -46.78 -13.63
N ALA A 234 42.00 -46.75 -14.91
CA ALA A 234 43.33 -46.36 -15.36
C ALA A 234 43.47 -44.84 -15.44
N ALA A 235 44.52 -44.28 -14.84
CA ALA A 235 44.97 -42.92 -15.07
C ALA A 235 46.41 -42.94 -15.60
N VAL A 236 46.60 -42.46 -16.84
CA VAL A 236 47.94 -42.43 -17.45
C VAL A 236 48.77 -41.34 -16.77
N PHE A 237 49.88 -41.73 -16.15
CA PHE A 237 50.77 -40.80 -15.44
C PHE A 237 51.33 -39.73 -16.39
N GLY A 238 51.10 -38.46 -16.05
CA GLY A 238 51.49 -37.30 -16.87
C GLY A 238 50.83 -37.24 -18.25
N GLY A 239 49.69 -37.91 -18.42
CA GLY A 239 48.88 -37.91 -19.64
C GLY A 239 47.72 -36.91 -19.59
N SER A 240 46.74 -37.08 -20.49
CA SER A 240 45.49 -36.30 -20.46
C SER A 240 44.69 -36.57 -19.17
N PRO A 241 43.85 -35.62 -18.71
CA PRO A 241 42.98 -35.84 -17.55
C PRO A 241 42.17 -37.14 -17.69
N PRO A 242 42.01 -37.92 -16.61
CA PRO A 242 41.25 -39.15 -16.66
C PRO A 242 39.76 -38.88 -16.93
N GLN A 243 39.01 -39.93 -17.27
CA GLN A 243 37.56 -39.82 -17.45
C GLN A 243 36.88 -39.33 -16.16
N PRO A 244 35.79 -38.55 -16.26
CA PRO A 244 35.09 -38.05 -15.08
C PRO A 244 34.51 -39.19 -14.23
N PRO A 245 34.37 -38.97 -12.90
CA PRO A 245 33.69 -39.89 -12.00
C PRO A 245 32.26 -40.25 -12.47
N ARG A 246 31.75 -41.42 -12.06
CA ARG A 246 30.35 -41.79 -12.35
C ARG A 246 29.39 -41.33 -11.25
N ASP A 247 29.85 -41.29 -10.01
CA ASP A 247 29.11 -40.73 -8.90
C ASP A 247 28.92 -39.22 -9.04
N ALA A 248 27.69 -38.74 -8.78
CA ALA A 248 27.33 -37.34 -8.98
C ALA A 248 28.05 -36.39 -8.02
N ALA A 249 28.24 -36.79 -6.76
CA ALA A 249 28.93 -35.96 -5.77
C ALA A 249 30.44 -35.91 -6.04
N ALA A 250 31.04 -37.01 -6.52
CA ALA A 250 32.42 -37.02 -6.99
C ALA A 250 32.63 -36.16 -8.26
N ASP A 251 31.69 -36.16 -9.21
CA ASP A 251 31.73 -35.26 -10.37
C ASP A 251 31.55 -33.79 -9.97
N ASP A 252 30.64 -33.49 -9.05
CA ASP A 252 30.48 -32.16 -8.46
C ASP A 252 31.75 -31.69 -7.76
N TYR A 253 32.43 -32.58 -7.01
CA TYR A 253 33.72 -32.30 -6.38
C TYR A 253 34.80 -31.93 -7.40
N LEU A 254 34.90 -32.69 -8.51
CA LEU A 254 35.83 -32.37 -9.60
C LEU A 254 35.54 -31.00 -10.22
N ARG A 255 34.25 -30.69 -10.42
CA ARG A 255 33.81 -29.42 -11.00
C ARG A 255 34.15 -28.25 -10.07
N ASP A 256 33.87 -28.40 -8.78
CA ASP A 256 34.16 -27.39 -7.76
C ASP A 256 35.69 -27.18 -7.60
N LEU A 257 36.51 -28.24 -7.62
CA LEU A 257 37.98 -28.11 -7.60
C LEU A 257 38.49 -27.27 -8.78
N ARG A 258 37.98 -27.56 -9.98
CA ARG A 258 38.36 -26.84 -11.21
C ARG A 258 37.84 -25.40 -11.20
N ARG A 259 36.63 -25.16 -10.69
CA ARG A 259 36.07 -23.81 -10.50
C ARG A 259 36.96 -22.99 -9.57
N LEU A 260 37.32 -23.56 -8.41
CA LEU A 260 38.17 -22.90 -7.41
C LEU A 260 39.55 -22.57 -7.98
N ARG A 261 40.16 -23.49 -8.72
CA ARG A 261 41.43 -23.26 -9.42
C ARG A 261 41.33 -22.17 -10.49
N ALA A 262 40.22 -22.12 -11.23
CA ALA A 262 40.01 -21.09 -12.25
C ALA A 262 39.80 -19.69 -11.63
N LYS A 263 39.19 -19.64 -10.44
CA LYS A 263 38.95 -18.41 -9.70
C LYS A 263 40.20 -17.89 -9.00
N THR A 264 40.95 -18.80 -8.37
CA THR A 264 42.17 -18.49 -7.63
C THR A 264 43.34 -19.23 -8.27
N PRO A 265 44.25 -18.52 -8.97
CA PRO A 265 45.42 -19.14 -9.59
C PRO A 265 46.49 -19.56 -8.57
N ASP A 266 46.16 -19.69 -7.29
CA ASP A 266 47.03 -20.24 -6.26
C ASP A 266 46.53 -21.61 -5.78
N THR A 267 47.24 -22.68 -6.17
CA THR A 267 46.95 -24.06 -5.73
C THR A 267 47.29 -24.22 -4.24
N ALA A 268 48.25 -23.46 -3.70
CA ALA A 268 48.72 -23.62 -2.33
C ALA A 268 47.64 -23.26 -1.31
N THR A 269 46.87 -22.19 -1.55
CA THR A 269 45.73 -21.83 -0.69
C THR A 269 44.68 -22.95 -0.62
N LEU A 270 44.35 -23.57 -1.76
CA LEU A 270 43.39 -24.68 -1.81
C LEU A 270 43.92 -25.92 -1.06
N VAL A 271 45.17 -26.28 -1.28
CA VAL A 271 45.83 -27.40 -0.58
C VAL A 271 45.88 -27.12 0.92
N ALA A 272 46.26 -25.92 1.33
CA ALA A 272 46.31 -25.53 2.73
C ALA A 272 44.94 -25.71 3.41
N HIS A 273 43.86 -25.25 2.75
CA HIS A 273 42.49 -25.43 3.25
C HIS A 273 42.13 -26.92 3.43
N LEU A 274 42.35 -27.75 2.40
CA LEU A 274 42.04 -29.18 2.44
C LEU A 274 42.87 -29.94 3.50
N LEU A 275 44.11 -29.52 3.73
CA LEU A 275 44.96 -30.09 4.78
C LEU A 275 44.45 -29.80 6.20
N THR A 276 43.69 -28.72 6.42
CA THR A 276 43.09 -28.42 7.74
C THR A 276 41.91 -29.32 8.11
N ALA A 277 41.29 -29.97 7.13
CA ALA A 277 40.11 -30.82 7.31
C ALA A 277 40.48 -32.19 7.91
N THR A 278 40.79 -32.19 9.21
CA THR A 278 41.37 -33.33 9.96
C THR A 278 40.35 -34.11 10.81
N GLU A 279 39.08 -33.71 10.84
CA GLU A 279 38.02 -34.39 11.61
C GLU A 279 37.76 -35.84 11.12
N PRO A 280 37.39 -36.78 12.02
CA PRO A 280 37.39 -38.22 11.71
C PRO A 280 36.41 -38.64 10.61
N ALA A 281 36.92 -39.29 9.57
CA ALA A 281 36.14 -40.21 8.74
C ALA A 281 36.14 -41.58 9.45
N ALA A 282 35.15 -41.84 10.32
CA ALA A 282 35.02 -43.14 10.99
C ALA A 282 34.60 -44.29 10.03
N ALA A 283 34.32 -43.95 8.77
CA ALA A 283 33.92 -44.84 7.68
C ALA A 283 34.52 -44.34 6.36
N ALA A 284 34.31 -45.07 5.26
CA ALA A 284 34.66 -44.61 3.91
C ALA A 284 34.21 -43.16 3.68
N PRO A 285 35.02 -42.31 3.02
CA PRO A 285 34.72 -40.89 2.87
C PRO A 285 33.41 -40.73 2.10
N ASP A 286 32.46 -40.03 2.72
CA ASP A 286 31.19 -39.64 2.11
C ASP A 286 31.48 -38.54 1.08
N PRO A 287 31.28 -38.77 -0.24
CA PRO A 287 31.58 -37.77 -1.26
C PRO A 287 30.86 -36.42 -1.03
N PRO A 288 29.58 -36.38 -0.58
CA PRO A 288 28.93 -35.16 -0.11
C PRO A 288 29.67 -34.43 1.02
N ALA A 289 30.23 -35.12 2.00
CA ALA A 289 31.00 -34.51 3.09
C ALA A 289 32.31 -33.88 2.57
N ALA A 290 33.01 -34.57 1.66
CA ALA A 290 34.20 -34.02 1.01
C ALA A 290 33.88 -32.77 0.17
N LEU A 291 32.77 -32.81 -0.56
CA LEU A 291 32.24 -31.66 -1.29
C LEU A 291 31.88 -30.49 -0.35
N GLY A 292 31.32 -30.77 0.83
CA GLY A 292 31.05 -29.77 1.87
C GLY A 292 32.32 -29.03 2.30
N VAL A 293 33.39 -29.77 2.64
CA VAL A 293 34.70 -29.18 3.00
C VAL A 293 35.27 -28.33 1.88
N LEU A 294 35.15 -28.78 0.62
CA LEU A 294 35.63 -28.03 -0.53
C LEU A 294 34.84 -26.74 -0.74
N ARG A 295 33.51 -26.80 -0.62
CA ARG A 295 32.64 -25.62 -0.73
C ARG A 295 32.91 -24.60 0.36
N ASP A 296 33.33 -25.03 1.54
CA ASP A 296 33.72 -24.13 2.61
C ASP A 296 34.96 -23.27 2.27
N ALA A 297 35.79 -23.67 1.28
CA ALA A 297 36.92 -22.88 0.80
C ALA A 297 36.50 -21.57 0.11
N ASP A 298 35.27 -21.53 -0.41
CA ASP A 298 34.72 -20.42 -1.19
C ASP A 298 33.27 -20.11 -0.77
N LEU A 299 32.99 -20.32 0.52
CA LEU A 299 31.65 -20.30 1.07
C LEU A 299 30.94 -18.98 0.77
N LEU A 300 31.62 -17.85 0.99
CA LEU A 300 31.05 -16.51 0.78
C LEU A 300 30.55 -16.32 -0.65
N ASP A 301 31.42 -16.53 -1.64
CA ASP A 301 31.07 -16.24 -3.03
C ASP A 301 30.10 -17.27 -3.60
N LEU A 302 30.24 -18.55 -3.23
CA LEU A 302 29.27 -19.58 -3.59
C LEU A 302 27.87 -19.23 -3.08
N VAL A 303 27.74 -18.88 -1.79
CA VAL A 303 26.44 -18.54 -1.20
C VAL A 303 25.88 -17.26 -1.80
N VAL A 304 26.72 -16.26 -2.09
CA VAL A 304 26.28 -15.04 -2.78
C VAL A 304 25.78 -15.33 -4.20
N GLU A 305 26.44 -16.21 -4.95
CA GLU A 305 25.98 -16.65 -6.28
C GLU A 305 24.68 -17.49 -6.21
N GLU A 306 24.57 -18.39 -5.25
CA GLU A 306 23.36 -19.18 -5.01
C GLU A 306 22.18 -18.29 -4.62
N VAL A 307 22.41 -17.30 -3.75
CA VAL A 307 21.42 -16.29 -3.38
C VAL A 307 20.97 -15.49 -4.60
N ARG A 308 21.91 -15.02 -5.43
CA ARG A 308 21.60 -14.25 -6.66
C ARG A 308 20.84 -15.07 -7.69
N SER A 309 21.09 -16.38 -7.77
CA SER A 309 20.39 -17.31 -8.67
C SER A 309 19.09 -17.88 -8.09
N GLY A 310 18.75 -17.56 -6.84
CA GLY A 310 17.54 -18.02 -6.16
C GLY A 310 17.62 -19.43 -5.56
N ALA A 311 18.81 -20.04 -5.55
CA ALA A 311 19.09 -21.35 -4.94
C ALA A 311 19.58 -21.28 -3.48
N GLY A 312 19.84 -20.07 -2.96
CA GLY A 312 20.38 -19.86 -1.62
C GLY A 312 19.49 -20.40 -0.49
N ARG A 313 20.11 -20.80 0.63
CA ARG A 313 19.43 -21.30 1.84
C ARG A 313 19.80 -20.45 3.07
N PRO A 314 18.88 -20.20 4.03
CA PRO A 314 19.18 -19.38 5.21
C PRO A 314 20.30 -19.96 6.09
N ALA A 315 20.38 -21.29 6.19
CA ALA A 315 21.44 -21.96 6.93
C ALA A 315 22.84 -21.68 6.36
N ASP A 316 22.96 -21.57 5.03
CA ASP A 316 24.24 -21.27 4.37
C ASP A 316 24.63 -19.79 4.57
N VAL A 317 23.64 -18.89 4.56
CA VAL A 317 23.84 -17.48 4.91
C VAL A 317 24.28 -17.31 6.37
N SER A 318 23.70 -18.07 7.30
CA SER A 318 24.16 -18.11 8.70
C SER A 318 25.63 -18.48 8.78
N ARG A 319 26.04 -19.58 8.12
CA ARG A 319 27.45 -20.03 8.12
C ARG A 319 28.39 -18.96 7.55
N VAL A 320 27.97 -18.24 6.51
CA VAL A 320 28.74 -17.11 5.97
C VAL A 320 28.89 -16.01 7.00
N LEU A 321 27.80 -15.58 7.64
CA LEU A 321 27.83 -14.46 8.60
C LEU A 321 28.55 -14.80 9.92
N ASP A 322 28.54 -16.08 10.33
CA ASP A 322 29.32 -16.60 11.46
C ASP A 322 30.82 -16.53 11.19
N ARG A 323 31.25 -16.80 9.95
CA ARG A 323 32.66 -16.85 9.55
C ARG A 323 33.20 -15.51 9.07
N HIS A 324 32.34 -14.72 8.43
CA HIS A 324 32.63 -13.40 7.88
C HIS A 324 31.67 -12.39 8.51
N PRO A 325 32.11 -11.67 9.56
CA PRO A 325 31.30 -10.62 10.17
C PRO A 325 30.81 -9.64 9.11
N ALA A 326 29.58 -9.13 9.24
CA ALA A 326 28.98 -8.22 8.26
C ALA A 326 29.85 -6.99 7.95
N GLU A 327 30.68 -6.55 8.89
CA GLU A 327 31.65 -5.46 8.73
C GLU A 327 32.79 -5.79 7.74
N SER A 328 33.14 -7.07 7.60
CA SER A 328 34.19 -7.55 6.70
C SER A 328 33.73 -7.77 5.25
N LEU A 329 32.41 -7.82 5.03
CA LEU A 329 31.83 -8.01 3.70
C LEU A 329 31.78 -6.69 2.94
N ASP A 330 31.90 -6.74 1.61
CA ASP A 330 31.65 -5.56 0.77
C ASP A 330 30.14 -5.25 0.66
N ASP A 331 29.80 -4.06 0.15
CA ASP A 331 28.40 -3.61 0.04
C ASP A 331 27.56 -4.51 -0.88
N ALA A 332 28.15 -5.08 -1.94
CA ALA A 332 27.43 -5.89 -2.93
C ALA A 332 27.14 -7.31 -2.40
N GLN A 333 28.07 -7.87 -1.62
CA GLN A 333 27.91 -9.13 -0.91
C GLN A 333 26.88 -8.98 0.20
N LEU A 334 27.05 -8.00 1.08
CA LEU A 334 26.14 -7.77 2.20
C LEU A 334 24.72 -7.44 1.72
N ALA A 335 24.57 -6.67 0.63
CA ALA A 335 23.26 -6.38 0.04
C ALA A 335 22.57 -7.66 -0.45
N ALA A 336 23.29 -8.53 -1.16
CA ALA A 336 22.73 -9.78 -1.67
C ALA A 336 22.19 -10.66 -0.52
N LEU A 337 22.97 -10.82 0.54
CA LEU A 337 22.58 -11.61 1.72
C LEU A 337 21.40 -10.96 2.46
N THR A 338 21.45 -9.64 2.68
CA THR A 338 20.42 -8.90 3.44
C THR A 338 19.07 -8.91 2.73
N VAL A 339 19.05 -8.61 1.42
CA VAL A 339 17.82 -8.62 0.60
C VAL A 339 17.23 -10.03 0.55
N TYR A 340 18.07 -11.05 0.43
CA TYR A 340 17.63 -12.44 0.50
C TYR A 340 16.98 -12.77 1.84
N LEU A 341 17.61 -12.40 2.97
CA LEU A 341 17.04 -12.64 4.29
C LEU A 341 15.69 -11.94 4.45
N ALA A 342 15.57 -10.66 4.04
CA ALA A 342 14.32 -9.92 4.11
C ALA A 342 13.19 -10.61 3.33
N ARG A 343 13.46 -11.06 2.10
CA ARG A 343 12.49 -11.81 1.27
C ARG A 343 12.09 -13.14 1.90
N GLN A 344 13.04 -13.89 2.47
CA GLN A 344 12.74 -15.16 3.15
C GLN A 344 11.85 -14.95 4.39
N VAL A 345 11.99 -13.83 5.10
CA VAL A 345 11.07 -13.46 6.19
C VAL A 345 9.68 -13.16 5.65
N GLY A 346 9.57 -12.45 4.52
CA GLY A 346 8.31 -12.24 3.81
C GLY A 346 7.61 -13.56 3.44
N LEU A 347 8.39 -14.59 3.08
CA LEU A 347 7.90 -15.96 2.81
C LEU A 347 7.63 -16.81 4.07
N GLY A 348 7.85 -16.25 5.27
CA GLY A 348 7.53 -16.90 6.54
C GLY A 348 8.68 -17.64 7.24
N SER A 349 9.93 -17.47 6.81
CA SER A 349 11.09 -18.05 7.50
C SER A 349 11.42 -17.30 8.79
N THR A 350 11.23 -17.95 9.94
CA THR A 350 11.64 -17.42 11.26
C THR A 350 13.16 -17.37 11.45
N ASP A 351 13.89 -18.33 10.86
CA ASP A 351 15.34 -18.39 10.97
C ASP A 351 15.99 -17.20 10.28
N ALA A 352 15.52 -16.85 9.08
CA ALA A 352 15.98 -15.68 8.34
C ALA A 352 15.73 -14.37 9.12
N GLY A 353 14.61 -14.28 9.84
CA GLY A 353 14.26 -13.10 10.64
C GLY A 353 15.14 -12.97 11.88
N THR A 354 15.53 -14.10 12.47
CA THR A 354 16.47 -14.13 13.59
C THR A 354 17.86 -13.66 13.14
N LEU A 355 18.36 -14.19 12.03
CA LEU A 355 19.64 -13.80 11.44
C LEU A 355 19.67 -12.32 11.05
N LEU A 356 18.61 -11.82 10.41
CA LEU A 356 18.50 -10.40 10.04
C LEU A 356 18.53 -9.48 11.27
N ALA A 357 17.92 -9.89 12.38
CA ALA A 357 17.90 -9.13 13.62
C ALA A 357 19.24 -9.15 14.38
N GLU A 358 19.94 -10.28 14.35
CA GLU A 358 21.27 -10.44 14.95
C GLU A 358 22.28 -9.51 14.30
N HIS A 359 22.28 -9.46 12.95
CA HIS A 359 23.20 -8.67 12.14
C HIS A 359 22.67 -7.27 11.75
N TRP A 360 21.58 -6.82 12.37
CA TRP A 360 21.02 -5.50 12.07
C TRP A 360 22.01 -4.37 12.40
N SER A 361 22.22 -3.47 11.45
CA SER A 361 23.13 -2.32 11.55
C SER A 361 22.66 -1.16 10.66
N GLU A 362 23.24 0.04 10.86
CA GLU A 362 22.97 1.20 10.00
C GLU A 362 23.34 0.92 8.53
N ARG A 363 24.37 0.11 8.30
CA ARG A 363 24.78 -0.32 6.96
C ARG A 363 23.73 -1.23 6.32
N VAL A 364 23.21 -2.22 7.06
CA VAL A 364 22.12 -3.10 6.62
C VAL A 364 20.85 -2.29 6.29
N CYS A 365 20.49 -1.34 7.16
CA CYS A 365 19.38 -0.41 6.95
C CYS A 365 19.56 0.39 5.65
N SER A 366 20.75 0.96 5.43
CA SER A 366 21.06 1.72 4.21
C SER A 366 20.98 0.87 2.95
N LEU A 367 21.39 -0.41 3.00
CA LEU A 367 21.32 -1.32 1.87
C LEU A 367 19.88 -1.71 1.51
N LEU A 368 19.03 -1.98 2.50
CA LEU A 368 17.60 -2.22 2.28
C LEU A 368 16.92 -0.99 1.68
N ALA A 369 17.24 0.20 2.18
CA ALA A 369 16.68 1.44 1.65
C ALA A 369 17.12 1.70 0.20
N ARG A 370 18.38 1.41 -0.15
CA ARG A 370 18.86 1.47 -1.55
C ARG A 370 18.16 0.46 -2.46
N ASP A 371 17.89 -0.76 -1.96
CA ASP A 371 17.20 -1.79 -2.74
C ASP A 371 15.76 -1.37 -3.09
N VAL A 372 15.01 -0.82 -2.13
CA VAL A 372 13.66 -0.23 -2.37
C VAL A 372 13.68 0.80 -3.50
N LEU A 373 14.71 1.65 -3.53
CA LEU A 373 14.85 2.74 -4.49
C LEU A 373 15.46 2.31 -5.83
N SER A 374 16.00 1.10 -5.91
CA SER A 374 16.52 0.53 -7.15
C SER A 374 15.42 0.04 -8.10
N GLU A 375 14.18 -0.07 -7.59
CA GLU A 375 13.03 -0.51 -8.36
C GLU A 375 12.66 0.48 -9.49
N ARG A 376 12.20 -0.05 -10.62
CA ARG A 376 12.03 0.72 -11.86
C ARG A 376 10.84 1.68 -11.84
N THR A 377 9.89 1.47 -10.92
CA THR A 377 8.67 2.27 -10.85
C THR A 377 8.34 2.64 -9.41
N PRO A 378 7.75 3.81 -9.17
CA PRO A 378 7.37 4.26 -7.83
C PRO A 378 6.43 3.29 -7.11
N ALA A 379 5.51 2.64 -7.85
CA ALA A 379 4.58 1.66 -7.29
C ALA A 379 5.30 0.43 -6.71
N LEU A 380 6.30 -0.10 -7.44
CA LEU A 380 7.11 -1.22 -6.96
C LEU A 380 8.01 -0.83 -5.78
N SER A 381 8.50 0.42 -5.76
CA SER A 381 9.20 0.93 -4.58
C SER A 381 8.30 0.99 -3.35
N VAL A 382 7.02 1.40 -3.49
CA VAL A 382 6.09 1.40 -2.35
C VAL A 382 5.83 -0.02 -1.86
N GLU A 383 5.54 -0.96 -2.77
CA GLU A 383 5.34 -2.38 -2.45
C GLU A 383 6.57 -3.00 -1.76
N ARG A 384 7.78 -2.64 -2.21
CA ARG A 384 9.03 -3.11 -1.59
C ARG A 384 9.26 -2.47 -0.22
N ALA A 385 9.00 -1.17 -0.07
CA ALA A 385 9.09 -0.48 1.22
C ALA A 385 8.13 -1.10 2.23
N GLU A 386 6.91 -1.38 1.80
CA GLU A 386 5.89 -2.08 2.56
C GLU A 386 6.37 -3.47 3.02
N GLU A 387 6.89 -4.29 2.09
CA GLU A 387 7.46 -5.60 2.38
C GLU A 387 8.53 -5.51 3.46
N TYR A 388 9.53 -4.63 3.29
CA TYR A 388 10.66 -4.52 4.22
C TYR A 388 10.29 -3.90 5.56
N LEU A 389 9.44 -2.87 5.59
CA LEU A 389 8.94 -2.29 6.85
C LEU A 389 8.11 -3.32 7.62
N GLY A 390 7.29 -4.12 6.93
CA GLY A 390 6.55 -5.22 7.53
C GLY A 390 7.45 -6.32 8.09
N VAL A 391 8.51 -6.70 7.36
CA VAL A 391 9.53 -7.65 7.83
C VAL A 391 10.24 -7.13 9.07
N VAL A 392 10.69 -5.88 9.06
CA VAL A 392 11.40 -5.27 10.20
C VAL A 392 10.48 -5.16 11.41
N HIS A 393 9.24 -4.69 11.21
CA HIS A 393 8.23 -4.58 12.27
C HIS A 393 7.97 -5.94 12.95
N LYS A 394 7.85 -7.01 12.16
CA LYS A 394 7.46 -8.33 12.66
C LYS A 394 8.63 -9.13 13.26
N ALA A 395 9.83 -9.06 12.67
CA ALA A 395 10.90 -10.00 12.97
C ALA A 395 12.14 -9.37 13.63
N VAL A 396 12.37 -8.08 13.40
CA VAL A 396 13.58 -7.38 13.86
C VAL A 396 13.29 -6.51 15.07
N GLU A 397 12.19 -5.75 15.05
CA GLU A 397 11.83 -4.77 16.08
C GLU A 397 11.71 -5.38 17.48
N GLU A 398 11.20 -6.61 17.61
CA GLU A 398 11.10 -7.32 18.90
C GLU A 398 12.46 -7.57 19.55
N ARG A 399 13.52 -7.76 18.75
CA ARG A 399 14.88 -8.05 19.21
C ARG A 399 15.77 -6.81 19.23
N ARG A 400 15.46 -5.83 18.38
CA ARG A 400 16.23 -4.60 18.17
C ARG A 400 15.24 -3.43 18.07
N ALA A 401 14.80 -2.93 19.22
CA ALA A 401 13.88 -1.80 19.28
C ALA A 401 14.45 -0.56 18.54
N GLY A 402 13.61 0.10 17.75
CA GLY A 402 13.99 1.26 16.93
C GLY A 402 14.51 0.91 15.54
N SER A 403 14.54 -0.37 15.16
CA SER A 403 14.95 -0.79 13.81
C SER A 403 13.94 -0.38 12.76
N PHE A 404 12.64 -0.42 13.09
CA PHE A 404 11.59 0.09 12.23
C PHE A 404 11.79 1.58 11.95
N ASP A 405 11.97 2.38 13.00
CA ASP A 405 12.14 3.83 12.88
C ASP A 405 13.41 4.16 12.09
N ALA A 406 14.50 3.40 12.27
CA ALA A 406 15.74 3.58 11.51
C ALA A 406 15.53 3.35 10.00
N LEU A 407 14.89 2.25 9.61
CA LEU A 407 14.60 1.96 8.19
C LEU A 407 13.60 2.96 7.61
N PHE A 408 12.55 3.26 8.37
CA PHE A 408 11.53 4.24 7.96
C PHE A 408 12.15 5.62 7.72
N HIS A 409 13.01 6.10 8.63
CA HIS A 409 13.72 7.36 8.44
C HIS A 409 14.68 7.31 7.25
N ALA A 410 15.44 6.23 7.08
CA ALA A 410 16.26 6.06 5.89
C ALA A 410 15.43 6.16 4.61
N LEU A 411 14.25 5.53 4.54
CA LEU A 411 13.38 5.60 3.36
C LEU A 411 12.75 6.99 3.13
N VAL A 412 12.46 7.73 4.19
CA VAL A 412 11.85 9.06 4.12
C VAL A 412 12.90 10.14 3.80
N ASP A 413 14.14 9.99 4.26
CA ASP A 413 15.20 10.99 4.12
C ASP A 413 16.02 10.89 2.82
N ILE A 414 15.86 9.85 2.00
CA ILE A 414 16.71 9.66 0.80
C ILE A 414 16.32 10.60 -0.34
N THR A 415 17.33 11.34 -0.81
CA THR A 415 17.33 12.16 -2.04
C THR A 415 18.20 11.52 -3.14
N PRO A 416 17.82 11.57 -4.44
CA PRO A 416 16.61 12.17 -5.00
C PRO A 416 15.41 11.21 -4.94
N GLU A 417 14.24 11.78 -4.62
CA GLU A 417 12.98 11.06 -4.46
C GLU A 417 12.58 10.29 -5.74
N PRO A 418 11.97 9.10 -5.64
CA PRO A 418 11.43 8.40 -6.81
C PRO A 418 10.20 9.12 -7.42
N THR A 419 9.46 9.93 -6.65
CA THR A 419 8.29 10.74 -7.08
C THR A 419 7.96 11.85 -6.08
N GLU A 420 7.32 12.93 -6.57
CA GLU A 420 6.56 13.86 -5.72
C GLU A 420 5.58 13.09 -4.82
N GLY A 421 5.70 13.24 -3.49
CA GLY A 421 4.77 12.64 -2.52
C GLY A 421 5.13 11.26 -1.98
N TRP A 422 6.31 10.72 -2.31
CA TRP A 422 6.84 9.45 -1.75
C TRP A 422 6.78 9.41 -0.22
N ALA A 423 7.39 10.40 0.43
CA ALA A 423 7.43 10.47 1.88
C ALA A 423 6.04 10.55 2.51
N GLY A 424 5.11 11.32 1.92
CA GLY A 424 3.74 11.44 2.44
C GLY A 424 2.97 10.12 2.39
N SER A 425 3.18 9.34 1.32
CA SER A 425 2.59 8.00 1.17
C SER A 425 3.18 7.01 2.16
N LEU A 426 4.50 7.00 2.35
CA LEU A 426 5.15 6.14 3.34
C LEU A 426 4.72 6.47 4.77
N ILE A 427 4.61 7.75 5.12
CA ILE A 427 4.18 8.16 6.46
C ILE A 427 2.75 7.69 6.71
N HIS A 428 1.83 7.88 5.73
CA HIS A 428 0.46 7.41 5.87
C HIS A 428 0.40 5.89 6.02
N MET A 429 1.13 5.13 5.20
CA MET A 429 1.23 3.67 5.29
C MET A 429 1.73 3.24 6.68
N ALA A 430 2.77 3.91 7.19
CA ALA A 430 3.36 3.59 8.48
C ALA A 430 2.36 3.72 9.64
N GLU A 431 1.59 4.81 9.61
CA GLU A 431 0.55 5.08 10.60
C GLU A 431 -0.63 4.13 10.49
N ASN A 432 -1.12 3.92 9.26
CA ASN A 432 -2.34 3.16 9.02
C ASN A 432 -2.15 1.67 9.35
N TRP A 433 -1.01 1.09 8.96
CA TRP A 433 -0.84 -0.37 9.02
C TRP A 433 -0.16 -0.86 10.29
N TRP A 434 0.77 -0.07 10.82
CA TRP A 434 1.55 -0.44 12.00
C TRP A 434 1.28 0.47 13.21
N GLY A 435 0.42 1.49 13.08
CA GLY A 435 0.15 2.45 14.15
C GLY A 435 1.38 3.27 14.53
N ARG A 436 2.36 3.40 13.63
CA ARG A 436 3.66 4.03 13.90
C ARG A 436 3.69 5.46 13.36
N SER A 437 3.85 6.41 14.27
CA SER A 437 4.13 7.81 13.96
C SER A 437 5.38 8.27 14.69
N THR A 438 6.25 9.03 14.03
CA THR A 438 7.47 9.58 14.63
C THR A 438 7.44 11.09 14.57
N HIS A 439 8.02 11.76 15.58
CA HIS A 439 8.08 13.22 15.61
C HIS A 439 8.79 13.81 14.37
N ARG A 440 9.79 13.10 13.83
CA ARG A 440 10.49 13.50 12.60
C ARG A 440 9.57 13.46 11.37
N ALA A 441 8.74 12.43 11.23
CA ALA A 441 7.75 12.37 10.15
C ALA A 441 6.69 13.46 10.30
N ASP A 442 6.20 13.70 11.52
CA ASP A 442 5.24 14.78 11.76
C ASP A 442 5.80 16.15 11.40
N ARG A 443 7.07 16.42 11.74
CA ARG A 443 7.74 17.66 11.34
C ARG A 443 7.84 17.78 9.83
N LEU A 444 8.14 16.69 9.12
CA LEU A 444 8.18 16.68 7.66
C LEU A 444 6.81 17.00 7.05
N LEU A 445 5.72 16.39 7.56
CA LEU A 445 4.35 16.67 7.11
C LEU A 445 3.93 18.13 7.32
N VAL A 446 4.40 18.75 8.41
CA VAL A 446 4.07 20.13 8.76
C VAL A 446 4.90 21.15 7.97
N HIS A 447 6.18 20.88 7.74
CA HIS A 447 7.10 21.84 7.12
C HIS A 447 7.19 21.70 5.60
N GLU A 448 7.00 20.50 5.05
CA GLU A 448 7.05 20.24 3.61
C GLU A 448 5.64 20.05 3.04
N GLU A 449 5.10 21.11 2.42
CA GLU A 449 3.69 21.18 2.00
C GLU A 449 3.29 20.03 1.05
N ALA A 450 4.16 19.65 0.12
CA ALA A 450 3.89 18.56 -0.84
C ALA A 450 3.77 17.19 -0.15
N VAL A 451 4.59 16.95 0.89
CA VAL A 451 4.55 15.73 1.70
C VAL A 451 3.25 15.69 2.51
N GLY A 452 2.92 16.80 3.18
CA GLY A 452 1.69 16.96 3.95
C GLY A 452 0.42 16.79 3.11
N LYS A 453 0.38 17.39 1.91
CA LYS A 453 -0.77 17.27 0.98
C LYS A 453 -0.95 15.84 0.47
N THR A 454 0.13 15.13 0.14
CA THR A 454 0.04 13.72 -0.28
C THR A 454 -0.49 12.84 0.84
N TRP A 455 0.03 13.01 2.06
CA TRP A 455 -0.48 12.31 3.24
C TRP A 455 -1.95 12.62 3.51
N LEU A 456 -2.36 13.88 3.39
CA LEU A 456 -3.75 14.31 3.56
C LEU A 456 -4.67 13.68 2.50
N GLY A 457 -4.20 13.58 1.25
CA GLY A 457 -4.94 12.90 0.18
C GLY A 457 -5.26 11.46 0.53
N HIS A 458 -4.29 10.71 1.07
CA HIS A 458 -4.51 9.35 1.55
C HIS A 458 -5.47 9.30 2.75
N LEU A 459 -5.28 10.18 3.74
CA LEU A 459 -6.19 10.30 4.90
C LEU A 459 -7.65 10.54 4.47
N LEU A 460 -7.88 11.41 3.48
CA LEU A 460 -9.23 11.72 2.98
C LEU A 460 -9.84 10.60 2.12
N SER A 461 -9.00 9.73 1.56
CA SER A 461 -9.43 8.55 0.80
C SER A 461 -9.78 7.35 1.69
N ASP A 462 -9.25 7.32 2.92
CA ASP A 462 -9.46 6.24 3.87
C ASP A 462 -10.92 6.19 4.40
N LYS A 463 -11.44 4.98 4.56
CA LYS A 463 -12.81 4.71 5.02
C LYS A 463 -12.93 4.70 6.54
N GLU A 464 -11.87 4.34 7.27
CA GLU A 464 -11.91 4.28 8.74
C GLU A 464 -11.86 5.67 9.38
N ARG A 465 -11.29 6.66 8.68
CA ARG A 465 -11.39 8.12 8.96
C ARG A 465 -11.00 8.51 10.39
N SER A 466 -9.96 7.89 10.93
CA SER A 466 -9.39 8.33 12.21
C SER A 466 -8.77 9.73 12.05
N LEU A 467 -9.26 10.71 12.82
CA LEU A 467 -8.69 12.07 12.82
C LEU A 467 -7.59 12.26 13.87
N GLY A 468 -7.26 11.23 14.65
CA GLY A 468 -6.19 11.30 15.65
C GLY A 468 -4.86 11.80 15.07
N PRO A 469 -4.42 11.31 13.89
CA PRO A 469 -3.24 11.84 13.22
C PRO A 469 -3.35 13.32 12.85
N LEU A 470 -4.50 13.76 12.30
CA LEU A 470 -4.72 15.17 11.97
C LEU A 470 -4.68 16.07 13.22
N GLU A 471 -5.28 15.61 14.33
CA GLU A 471 -5.24 16.32 15.62
C GLU A 471 -3.81 16.47 16.14
N ARG A 472 -3.00 15.41 16.03
CA ARG A 472 -1.59 15.44 16.39
C ARG A 472 -0.82 16.48 15.57
N LEU A 473 -1.01 16.53 14.26
CA LEU A 473 -0.33 17.50 13.38
C LEU A 473 -0.79 18.94 13.62
N VAL A 474 -2.09 19.18 13.85
CA VAL A 474 -2.62 20.49 14.22
C VAL A 474 -2.04 20.97 15.55
N ASN A 475 -1.93 20.07 16.53
CA ASN A 475 -1.31 20.37 17.82
C ASN A 475 0.17 20.73 17.67
N LEU A 476 0.91 19.97 16.85
CA LEU A 476 2.32 20.21 16.58
C LEU A 476 2.54 21.57 15.89
N ALA A 477 1.79 21.86 14.83
CA ALA A 477 1.90 23.12 14.11
C ALA A 477 1.61 24.32 15.01
N ARG A 478 0.62 24.21 15.90
CA ARG A 478 0.30 25.25 16.89
C ARG A 478 1.41 25.48 17.91
N THR A 479 2.19 24.45 18.25
CA THR A 479 3.30 24.58 19.20
C THR A 479 4.60 25.06 18.56
N GLU A 480 4.86 24.68 17.31
CA GLU A 480 6.16 24.90 16.66
C GLU A 480 6.16 26.04 15.64
N MET A 481 5.00 26.45 15.13
CA MET A 481 4.89 27.44 14.06
C MET A 481 4.06 28.65 14.48
N PRO A 482 4.40 29.86 14.02
CA PRO A 482 3.50 30.99 14.11
C PRO A 482 2.30 30.80 13.17
N ALA A 483 1.18 31.46 13.50
CA ALA A 483 -0.11 31.24 12.81
C ALA A 483 -0.08 31.58 11.31
N ASP A 484 0.76 32.54 10.91
CA ASP A 484 0.99 32.97 9.53
C ASP A 484 1.84 31.98 8.73
N ALA A 485 2.75 31.25 9.37
CA ALA A 485 3.57 30.21 8.74
C ALA A 485 2.91 28.83 8.72
N THR A 486 1.81 28.63 9.47
CA THR A 486 1.08 27.36 9.49
C THR A 486 0.49 27.06 8.10
N PRO A 487 0.65 25.86 7.52
CA PRO A 487 0.03 25.51 6.24
C PRO A 487 -1.49 25.69 6.25
N GLY A 488 -2.05 26.16 5.12
CA GLY A 488 -3.49 26.46 5.02
C GLY A 488 -4.38 25.26 5.33
N TRP A 489 -4.03 24.09 4.81
CA TRP A 489 -4.77 22.85 5.08
C TRP A 489 -4.79 22.51 6.59
N LEU A 490 -3.73 22.79 7.35
CA LEU A 490 -3.70 22.58 8.81
C LEU A 490 -4.55 23.61 9.55
N ARG A 491 -4.57 24.87 9.11
CA ARG A 491 -5.48 25.89 9.68
C ARG A 491 -6.93 25.47 9.52
N PHE A 492 -7.30 24.98 8.34
CA PHE A 492 -8.66 24.47 8.10
C PHE A 492 -8.93 23.16 8.87
N GLY A 493 -7.96 22.25 8.94
CA GLY A 493 -8.03 21.04 9.77
C GLY A 493 -8.32 21.37 11.24
N ALA A 494 -7.72 22.42 11.78
CA ALA A 494 -8.00 22.89 13.14
C ALA A 494 -9.48 23.29 13.33
N VAL A 495 -10.11 23.90 12.32
CA VAL A 495 -11.55 24.24 12.35
C VAL A 495 -12.41 22.98 12.40
N LEU A 496 -12.09 21.96 11.61
CA LEU A 496 -12.79 20.67 11.65
C LEU A 496 -12.69 20.00 13.04
N LEU A 497 -11.59 20.20 13.74
CA LEU A 497 -11.31 19.57 15.04
C LEU A 497 -11.83 20.34 16.26
N GLY A 498 -12.20 21.62 16.14
CA GLY A 498 -12.51 22.37 17.37
C GLY A 498 -12.31 23.88 17.30
N ALA A 499 -11.33 24.33 16.53
CA ALA A 499 -10.87 25.72 16.57
C ALA A 499 -11.90 26.70 15.99
N SER A 500 -11.75 27.98 16.36
CA SER A 500 -12.58 29.06 15.80
C SER A 500 -12.30 29.24 14.30
N PRO A 501 -13.34 29.42 13.45
CA PRO A 501 -13.16 29.61 12.01
C PRO A 501 -12.48 30.93 11.64
N ALA A 502 -12.35 31.89 12.58
CA ALA A 502 -11.81 33.23 12.32
C ALA A 502 -10.34 33.23 11.81
N GLY A 503 -9.59 32.15 12.05
CA GLY A 503 -8.21 32.00 11.58
C GLY A 503 -8.05 31.27 10.26
N ALA A 504 -9.14 30.79 9.64
CA ALA A 504 -9.12 30.02 8.40
C ALA A 504 -9.79 30.79 7.25
N THR A 505 -9.26 30.61 6.05
CA THR A 505 -9.77 31.24 4.82
C THR A 505 -10.44 30.23 3.90
N ALA A 506 -11.09 30.71 2.84
CA ALA A 506 -11.62 29.83 1.81
C ALA A 506 -10.51 29.12 1.00
N THR A 507 -9.33 29.73 0.88
CA THR A 507 -8.14 29.10 0.27
C THR A 507 -7.66 27.93 1.11
N ASP A 508 -7.62 28.08 2.43
CA ASP A 508 -7.25 27.01 3.36
C ASP A 508 -8.16 25.79 3.23
N ALA A 509 -9.46 26.03 3.05
CA ALA A 509 -10.45 24.99 2.81
C ALA A 509 -10.27 24.27 1.46
N ILE A 510 -9.83 25.00 0.42
CA ILE A 510 -9.47 24.42 -0.88
C ILE A 510 -8.22 23.56 -0.72
N ASP A 511 -7.17 24.10 -0.10
CA ASP A 511 -5.90 23.40 0.14
C ASP A 511 -6.11 22.09 0.90
N PHE A 512 -7.08 22.03 1.82
CA PHE A 512 -7.43 20.80 2.54
C PHE A 512 -8.19 19.79 1.66
N ALA A 513 -9.13 20.26 0.84
CA ALA A 513 -10.05 19.38 0.10
C ALA A 513 -9.55 18.98 -1.30
N GLU A 514 -8.55 19.67 -1.85
CA GLU A 514 -8.00 19.45 -3.19
C GLU A 514 -7.10 18.23 -3.37
N PRO A 515 -6.33 17.76 -2.36
CA PRO A 515 -5.45 16.59 -2.52
C PRO A 515 -6.15 15.28 -2.91
N TYR A 516 -7.48 15.23 -2.81
CA TYR A 516 -8.29 14.09 -3.22
C TYR A 516 -9.49 14.58 -4.05
N ALA A 517 -9.82 13.90 -5.15
CA ALA A 517 -10.88 14.33 -6.07
C ALA A 517 -12.24 14.53 -5.38
N ASP A 518 -12.60 13.59 -4.51
CA ASP A 518 -13.81 13.64 -3.66
C ASP A 518 -13.51 14.17 -2.25
N GLY A 519 -12.35 14.83 -2.05
CA GLY A 519 -11.91 15.35 -0.76
C GLY A 519 -12.91 16.32 -0.14
N TRP A 520 -13.64 17.06 -0.96
CA TRP A 520 -14.73 17.94 -0.50
C TRP A 520 -15.87 17.14 0.17
N LEU A 521 -16.20 15.95 -0.33
CA LEU A 521 -17.27 15.12 0.21
C LEU A 521 -16.84 14.50 1.54
N THR A 522 -15.61 13.96 1.60
CA THR A 522 -15.02 13.47 2.86
C THR A 522 -14.93 14.58 3.89
N THR A 523 -14.56 15.81 3.48
CA THR A 523 -14.49 16.97 4.38
C THR A 523 -15.86 17.31 4.98
N LEU A 524 -16.93 17.34 4.18
CA LEU A 524 -18.28 17.59 4.69
C LEU A 524 -18.75 16.49 5.67
N GLU A 525 -18.37 15.25 5.40
CA GLU A 525 -18.70 14.12 6.26
C GLU A 525 -17.92 14.16 7.58
N ILE A 526 -16.64 14.54 7.56
CA ILE A 526 -15.84 14.83 8.76
C ILE A 526 -16.50 15.96 9.57
N ALA A 527 -16.85 17.06 8.92
CA ALA A 527 -17.52 18.18 9.56
C ALA A 527 -18.87 17.76 10.19
N ARG A 528 -19.60 16.84 9.56
CA ARG A 528 -20.85 16.29 10.11
C ARG A 528 -20.61 15.49 11.38
N LEU A 529 -19.61 14.60 11.36
CA LEU A 529 -19.25 13.78 12.53
C LEU A 529 -18.83 14.66 13.72
N HIS A 530 -18.12 15.76 13.44
CA HIS A 530 -17.64 16.71 14.46
C HIS A 530 -18.60 17.88 14.73
N ARG A 531 -19.79 17.88 14.10
CA ARG A 531 -20.83 18.93 14.25
C ARG A 531 -20.30 20.35 13.97
N ARG A 532 -19.56 20.51 12.88
CA ARG A 532 -18.93 21.76 12.43
C ARG A 532 -19.58 22.32 11.16
N PRO A 533 -20.87 22.70 11.17
CA PRO A 533 -21.55 23.13 9.95
C PRO A 533 -21.04 24.48 9.39
N GLU A 534 -20.32 25.27 10.18
CA GLU A 534 -19.69 26.53 9.77
C GLU A 534 -18.63 26.38 8.67
N VAL A 535 -18.12 25.17 8.43
CA VAL A 535 -17.17 24.91 7.34
C VAL A 535 -17.79 25.15 5.96
N LEU A 536 -19.12 25.08 5.83
CA LEU A 536 -19.81 25.36 4.58
C LEU A 536 -19.45 26.74 4.02
N GLY A 537 -19.33 27.73 4.90
CA GLY A 537 -19.02 29.09 4.50
C GLY A 537 -17.60 29.25 3.95
N LEU A 538 -16.64 28.53 4.55
CA LEU A 538 -15.24 28.50 4.11
C LEU A 538 -15.08 27.71 2.81
N MET A 539 -15.78 26.59 2.69
CA MET A 539 -15.72 25.72 1.50
C MET A 539 -16.53 26.24 0.30
N TRP A 540 -17.25 27.35 0.46
CA TRP A 540 -18.17 27.88 -0.53
C TRP A 540 -17.61 27.90 -1.97
N PRO A 541 -16.40 28.47 -2.25
CA PRO A 541 -15.90 28.53 -3.62
C PRO A 541 -15.67 27.15 -4.26
N ARG A 542 -15.24 26.15 -3.48
CA ARG A 542 -15.02 24.79 -3.97
C ARG A 542 -16.32 24.05 -4.21
N LEU A 543 -17.24 24.08 -3.24
CA LEU A 543 -18.55 23.42 -3.34
C LEU A 543 -19.39 24.04 -4.46
N TRP A 544 -19.30 25.36 -4.65
CA TRP A 544 -19.97 26.03 -5.76
C TRP A 544 -19.43 25.60 -7.13
N ARG A 545 -18.10 25.39 -7.23
CA ARG A 545 -17.50 24.83 -8.45
C ARG A 545 -18.07 23.44 -8.74
N VAL A 546 -18.10 22.55 -7.75
CA VAL A 546 -18.68 21.19 -7.87
C VAL A 546 -20.15 21.26 -8.31
N ALA A 547 -20.94 22.14 -7.70
CA ALA A 547 -22.34 22.33 -8.06
C ALA A 547 -22.53 22.76 -9.53
N ARG A 548 -21.59 23.53 -10.10
CA ARG A 548 -21.69 24.04 -11.48
C ARG A 548 -21.14 23.08 -12.54
N THR A 549 -20.03 22.41 -12.27
CA THR A 549 -19.27 21.69 -13.30
C THR A 549 -19.62 20.21 -13.40
N GLU A 550 -20.17 19.61 -12.35
CA GLU A 550 -20.25 18.15 -12.23
C GLU A 550 -21.67 17.65 -11.95
N SER A 551 -22.50 17.57 -13.00
CA SER A 551 -23.93 17.20 -12.90
C SER A 551 -24.19 15.88 -12.16
N ARG A 552 -23.24 14.93 -12.18
CA ARG A 552 -23.35 13.66 -11.43
C ARG A 552 -23.22 13.86 -9.92
N MET A 553 -22.36 14.78 -9.47
CA MET A 553 -22.06 15.04 -8.06
C MET A 553 -23.02 16.05 -7.40
N GLN A 554 -23.86 16.74 -8.18
CA GLN A 554 -24.84 17.70 -7.64
C GLN A 554 -25.79 17.05 -6.61
N ARG A 555 -26.22 15.81 -6.85
CA ARG A 555 -27.07 15.08 -5.90
C ARG A 555 -26.31 14.74 -4.62
N ASP A 556 -25.09 14.25 -4.76
CA ASP A 556 -24.24 13.87 -3.62
C ASP A 556 -23.89 15.09 -2.75
N LEU A 557 -23.63 16.25 -3.38
CA LEU A 557 -23.40 17.52 -2.69
C LEU A 557 -24.63 17.93 -1.89
N GLY A 558 -25.80 17.93 -2.52
CA GLY A 558 -27.06 18.24 -1.87
C GLY A 558 -27.36 17.36 -0.67
N ASP A 559 -27.22 16.05 -0.84
CA ASP A 559 -27.41 15.07 0.23
C ASP A 559 -26.38 15.26 1.36
N ALA A 560 -25.12 15.53 1.04
CA ALA A 560 -24.07 15.78 2.03
C ALA A 560 -24.34 17.05 2.84
N VAL A 561 -24.70 18.16 2.18
CA VAL A 561 -25.11 19.41 2.83
C VAL A 561 -26.36 19.19 3.68
N GLY A 562 -27.33 18.44 3.17
CA GLY A 562 -28.55 18.08 3.89
C GLY A 562 -28.29 17.28 5.16
N ARG A 563 -27.31 16.36 5.13
CA ARG A 563 -26.88 15.59 6.31
C ARG A 563 -26.05 16.43 7.29
N LEU A 564 -25.23 17.36 6.81
CA LEU A 564 -24.42 18.25 7.63
C LEU A 564 -25.28 19.28 8.39
N VAL A 565 -26.28 19.84 7.72
CA VAL A 565 -27.21 20.82 8.28
C VAL A 565 -28.64 20.32 8.08
N PRO A 566 -29.16 19.41 8.92
CA PRO A 566 -30.53 18.92 8.80
C PRO A 566 -31.57 20.04 8.94
N VAL A 567 -32.72 19.91 8.28
CA VAL A 567 -33.79 20.93 8.29
C VAL A 567 -34.45 21.08 9.66
N ASP A 568 -34.48 20.00 10.43
CA ASP A 568 -35.10 19.89 11.75
C ASP A 568 -34.19 20.39 12.89
N VAL A 569 -32.90 20.64 12.62
CA VAL A 569 -31.93 21.10 13.61
C VAL A 569 -31.66 22.59 13.42
N PRO A 570 -31.79 23.43 14.48
CA PRO A 570 -31.43 24.84 14.40
C PRO A 570 -29.95 25.03 14.01
N ALA A 571 -29.69 25.93 13.07
CA ALA A 571 -28.35 26.29 12.63
C ALA A 571 -28.19 27.82 12.60
N PRO A 572 -26.96 28.34 12.75
CA PRO A 572 -26.68 29.76 12.58
C PRO A 572 -27.16 30.28 11.22
N GLY A 573 -27.60 31.52 11.14
CA GLY A 573 -28.25 32.12 9.99
C GLY A 573 -27.40 32.06 8.72
N ALA A 574 -26.10 32.34 8.80
CA ALA A 574 -25.19 32.22 7.65
C ALA A 574 -25.07 30.77 7.15
N VAL A 575 -24.97 29.80 8.06
CA VAL A 575 -24.88 28.38 7.75
C VAL A 575 -26.19 27.87 7.14
N ALA A 576 -27.33 28.28 7.70
CA ALA A 576 -28.64 27.96 7.16
C ALA A 576 -28.82 28.54 5.75
N ALA A 577 -28.33 29.76 5.50
CA ALA A 577 -28.37 30.39 4.18
C ALA A 577 -27.52 29.63 3.16
N ASP A 578 -26.27 29.33 3.49
CA ASP A 578 -25.38 28.57 2.60
C ASP A 578 -25.96 27.17 2.31
N ALA A 579 -26.53 26.49 3.31
CA ALA A 579 -27.13 25.16 3.15
C ALA A 579 -28.41 25.17 2.30
N ASP A 580 -29.34 26.11 2.54
CA ASP A 580 -30.55 26.23 1.72
C ASP A 580 -30.20 26.67 0.29
N LEU A 581 -29.18 27.53 0.12
CA LEU A 581 -28.72 27.98 -1.18
C LEU A 581 -28.08 26.86 -1.99
N PHE A 582 -27.25 26.00 -1.38
CA PHE A 582 -26.74 24.81 -2.06
C PHE A 582 -27.86 23.87 -2.48
N ASN A 583 -28.81 23.58 -1.58
CA ASN A 583 -29.97 22.73 -1.89
C ASN A 583 -30.82 23.27 -3.04
N ALA A 584 -31.08 24.59 -3.06
CA ALA A 584 -31.76 25.25 -4.16
C ALA A 584 -30.94 25.18 -5.46
N ALA A 585 -29.62 25.31 -5.35
CA ALA A 585 -28.74 25.23 -6.50
C ALA A 585 -28.60 23.82 -7.07
N THR A 586 -28.59 22.77 -6.26
CA THR A 586 -28.49 21.37 -6.72
C THR A 586 -29.87 20.77 -7.03
N GLY A 587 -30.96 21.46 -6.67
CA GLY A 587 -32.32 20.94 -6.78
C GLY A 587 -32.59 19.78 -5.84
N THR A 588 -31.81 19.67 -4.77
CA THR A 588 -31.90 18.61 -3.76
C THR A 588 -32.58 19.17 -2.53
N GLY A 589 -33.65 18.53 -2.07
CA GLY A 589 -34.42 18.98 -0.92
C GLY A 589 -35.86 19.38 -1.26
N GLY A 590 -36.62 19.72 -0.22
CA GLY A 590 -37.99 20.19 -0.37
C GLY A 590 -38.06 21.56 -1.06
N PRO A 591 -39.20 21.93 -1.65
CA PRO A 591 -39.39 23.23 -2.29
C PRO A 591 -39.14 24.39 -1.32
N GLY A 592 -38.44 25.42 -1.80
CA GLY A 592 -38.15 26.65 -1.08
C GLY A 592 -36.88 26.66 -0.20
N MET A 593 -36.93 27.43 0.89
CA MET A 593 -35.82 27.68 1.83
C MET A 593 -36.25 27.23 3.24
N PRO A 594 -36.23 25.92 3.53
CA PRO A 594 -36.89 25.36 4.70
C PRO A 594 -36.18 25.69 6.03
N ARG A 595 -34.86 25.91 6.02
CA ARG A 595 -34.11 26.25 7.25
C ARG A 595 -34.37 27.69 7.67
N LEU A 596 -34.59 28.60 6.71
CA LEU A 596 -35.06 29.96 6.98
C LEU A 596 -36.35 29.98 7.82
N GLU A 597 -37.27 29.06 7.58
CA GLU A 597 -38.54 28.97 8.32
C GLU A 597 -38.39 28.46 9.77
N ARG A 598 -37.17 28.13 10.20
CA ARG A 598 -36.85 27.72 11.58
C ARG A 598 -36.12 28.80 12.37
N LEU A 599 -35.61 29.85 11.72
CA LEU A 599 -34.90 30.93 12.39
C LEU A 599 -35.86 31.77 13.24
N ALA A 600 -35.74 31.66 14.57
CA ALA A 600 -36.61 32.38 15.51
C ALA A 600 -36.11 33.81 15.82
N ASP A 601 -34.79 34.04 15.75
CA ASP A 601 -34.14 35.31 16.09
C ASP A 601 -34.01 36.23 14.87
N GLU A 602 -34.30 37.52 15.07
CA GLU A 602 -34.13 38.57 14.06
C GLU A 602 -32.66 38.77 13.69
N THR A 603 -31.73 38.58 14.64
CA THR A 603 -30.28 38.67 14.37
C THR A 603 -29.83 37.57 13.42
N GLU A 604 -30.32 36.34 13.63
CA GLU A 604 -30.05 35.21 12.75
C GLU A 604 -30.70 35.39 11.37
N LEU A 605 -31.90 35.97 11.30
CA LEU A 605 -32.54 36.33 10.03
C LEU A 605 -31.72 37.38 9.25
N ARG A 606 -31.17 38.40 9.92
CA ARG A 606 -30.27 39.38 9.29
C ARG A 606 -28.98 38.73 8.79
N THR A 607 -28.41 37.83 9.59
CA THR A 607 -27.20 37.08 9.22
C THR A 607 -27.45 36.18 8.02
N TYR A 608 -28.61 35.51 7.98
CA TYR A 608 -29.06 34.72 6.83
C TYR A 608 -29.18 35.58 5.57
N ALA A 609 -29.87 36.72 5.65
CA ALA A 609 -30.05 37.61 4.51
C ALA A 609 -28.73 38.20 4.01
N ALA A 610 -27.82 38.56 4.92
CA ALA A 610 -26.49 39.08 4.57
C ALA A 610 -25.62 38.03 3.87
N ALA A 611 -25.59 36.79 4.40
CA ALA A 611 -24.86 35.69 3.76
C ALA A 611 -25.43 35.38 2.37
N LEU A 612 -26.75 35.29 2.25
CA LEU A 612 -27.42 35.06 0.97
C LEU A 612 -27.11 36.18 -0.04
N LEU A 613 -27.17 37.44 0.38
CA LEU A 613 -26.84 38.60 -0.46
C LEU A 613 -25.40 38.53 -0.97
N ASP A 614 -24.44 38.22 -0.09
CA ASP A 614 -23.03 38.08 -0.44
C ASP A 614 -22.82 37.01 -1.52
N ARG A 615 -23.39 35.81 -1.33
CA ARG A 615 -23.20 34.69 -2.27
C ARG A 615 -23.79 34.92 -3.65
N ILE A 616 -24.95 35.57 -3.75
CA ILE A 616 -25.72 35.65 -5.01
C ILE A 616 -25.54 36.97 -5.76
N SER A 617 -24.85 37.96 -5.17
CA SER A 617 -24.65 39.27 -5.79
C SER A 617 -23.88 39.18 -7.11
N SER A 618 -22.89 38.30 -7.21
CA SER A 618 -22.02 38.18 -8.39
C SER A 618 -22.45 37.10 -9.39
N ASP A 619 -23.40 36.22 -9.06
CA ASP A 619 -23.79 35.07 -9.90
C ASP A 619 -25.29 35.12 -10.25
N SER A 620 -25.60 35.43 -11.51
CA SER A 620 -26.98 35.59 -11.98
C SER A 620 -27.78 34.28 -12.06
N GLU A 621 -27.10 33.14 -12.22
CA GLU A 621 -27.78 31.85 -12.22
C GLU A 621 -28.16 31.46 -10.80
N LEU A 622 -27.21 31.55 -9.87
CA LEU A 622 -27.45 31.26 -8.47
C LEU A 622 -28.50 32.18 -7.88
N ARG A 623 -28.45 33.47 -8.23
CA ARG A 623 -29.46 34.46 -7.83
C ARG A 623 -30.86 34.08 -8.31
N ARG A 624 -31.02 33.68 -9.58
CA ARG A 624 -32.33 33.24 -10.10
C ARG A 624 -32.86 32.00 -9.37
N ARG A 625 -31.99 31.04 -9.02
CA ARG A 625 -32.36 29.85 -8.24
C ARG A 625 -32.76 30.21 -6.81
N ALA A 626 -31.99 31.06 -6.15
CA ALA A 626 -32.28 31.55 -4.80
C ALA A 626 -33.60 32.31 -4.72
N LEU A 627 -33.83 33.25 -5.64
CA LEU A 627 -35.09 34.00 -5.71
C LEU A 627 -36.27 33.08 -6.04
N GLY A 628 -36.08 32.15 -6.98
CA GLY A 628 -37.08 31.13 -7.31
C GLY A 628 -37.51 30.31 -6.09
N ALA A 629 -36.56 29.89 -5.25
CA ALA A 629 -36.82 29.16 -4.01
C ALA A 629 -37.47 30.05 -2.93
N LEU A 630 -37.03 31.30 -2.75
CA LEU A 630 -37.66 32.25 -1.81
C LEU A 630 -39.13 32.48 -2.15
N VAL A 631 -39.44 32.58 -3.45
CA VAL A 631 -40.81 32.77 -3.93
C VAL A 631 -41.48 31.45 -4.32
N GLU A 632 -41.00 30.28 -3.90
CA GLU A 632 -41.64 29.01 -4.24
C GLU A 632 -42.83 28.70 -3.31
N GLY A 633 -43.90 28.12 -3.86
CA GLY A 633 -45.08 27.71 -3.08
C GLY A 633 -45.87 28.92 -2.55
N THR A 634 -46.27 28.88 -1.29
CA THR A 634 -46.82 30.06 -0.57
C THR A 634 -45.74 30.55 0.38
N PRO A 635 -45.00 31.64 0.03
CA PRO A 635 -43.91 32.11 0.87
C PRO A 635 -44.43 32.63 2.21
N GLY A 636 -43.77 32.23 3.30
CA GLY A 636 -44.10 32.71 4.64
C GLY A 636 -43.56 34.12 4.90
N PRO A 637 -43.92 34.73 6.05
CA PRO A 637 -43.46 36.08 6.42
C PRO A 637 -41.93 36.25 6.40
N ARG A 638 -41.18 35.20 6.79
CA ARG A 638 -39.71 35.23 6.82
C ARG A 638 -39.10 35.25 5.41
N ARG A 639 -39.65 34.46 4.48
CA ARG A 639 -39.22 34.48 3.07
C ARG A 639 -39.47 35.84 2.43
N TRP A 640 -40.62 36.47 2.74
CA TRP A 640 -40.89 37.83 2.28
C TRP A 640 -39.93 38.85 2.87
N TRP A 641 -39.68 38.78 4.18
CA TRP A 641 -38.72 39.65 4.83
C TRP A 641 -37.31 39.52 4.22
N VAL A 642 -36.82 38.30 3.98
CA VAL A 642 -35.51 38.11 3.31
C VAL A 642 -35.54 38.68 1.89
N THR A 643 -36.62 38.46 1.13
CA THR A 643 -36.78 39.04 -0.21
C THR A 643 -36.74 40.58 -0.16
N GLU A 644 -37.35 41.20 0.85
CA GLU A 644 -37.27 42.65 1.12
C GLU A 644 -35.84 43.11 1.39
N GLN A 645 -35.09 42.38 2.21
CA GLN A 645 -33.71 42.73 2.52
C GLN A 645 -32.81 42.64 1.29
N LEU A 646 -33.01 41.64 0.43
CA LEU A 646 -32.26 41.51 -0.82
C LEU A 646 -32.57 42.68 -1.78
N THR A 647 -33.85 43.04 -1.95
CA THR A 647 -34.22 44.17 -2.82
C THR A 647 -33.79 45.52 -2.26
N ARG A 648 -33.75 45.70 -0.93
CA ARG A 648 -33.21 46.91 -0.29
C ARG A 648 -31.69 47.00 -0.37
N GLY A 649 -30.99 45.88 -0.19
CA GLY A 649 -29.53 45.84 -0.16
C GLY A 649 -28.90 46.17 -1.50
N ARG A 650 -29.49 45.69 -2.61
CA ARG A 650 -29.00 45.89 -3.98
C ARG A 650 -30.18 46.07 -4.97
N PRO A 651 -30.88 47.22 -4.93
CA PRO A 651 -32.11 47.42 -5.70
C PRO A 651 -31.90 47.34 -7.21
N ASP A 652 -30.71 47.70 -7.69
CA ASP A 652 -30.29 47.63 -9.09
C ASP A 652 -30.24 46.20 -9.65
N ILE A 653 -29.95 45.22 -8.78
CA ILE A 653 -29.76 43.82 -9.18
C ILE A 653 -31.04 43.01 -8.96
N PHE A 654 -31.66 43.13 -7.79
CA PHE A 654 -32.70 42.20 -7.37
C PHE A 654 -34.12 42.62 -7.76
N SER A 655 -34.39 43.93 -7.87
CA SER A 655 -35.76 44.41 -8.09
C SER A 655 -36.37 43.86 -9.38
N TYR A 656 -35.61 43.84 -10.47
CA TYR A 656 -36.08 43.32 -11.76
C TYR A 656 -36.41 41.82 -11.68
N GLU A 657 -35.50 41.00 -11.16
CA GLU A 657 -35.66 39.54 -11.12
C GLU A 657 -36.77 39.09 -10.16
N VAL A 658 -36.91 39.76 -9.01
CA VAL A 658 -38.03 39.52 -8.09
C VAL A 658 -39.35 39.87 -8.76
N CYS A 659 -39.42 41.03 -9.43
CA CYS A 659 -40.63 41.44 -10.14
C CYS A 659 -40.98 40.47 -11.28
N GLU A 660 -40.00 39.96 -12.01
CA GLU A 660 -40.20 38.99 -13.09
C GLU A 660 -40.81 37.68 -12.57
N TRP A 661 -40.27 37.14 -11.48
CA TRP A 661 -40.81 35.93 -10.84
C TRP A 661 -42.24 36.14 -10.35
N LEU A 662 -42.51 37.25 -9.66
CA LEU A 662 -43.85 37.59 -9.19
C LEU A 662 -44.82 37.77 -10.37
N HIS A 663 -44.42 38.49 -11.42
CA HIS A 663 -45.23 38.69 -12.62
C HIS A 663 -45.63 37.35 -13.26
N ARG A 664 -44.67 36.44 -13.46
CA ARG A 664 -44.92 35.09 -14.00
C ARG A 664 -45.90 34.30 -13.13
N ARG A 665 -45.73 34.32 -11.80
CA ARG A 665 -46.60 33.58 -10.87
C ARG A 665 -47.99 34.19 -10.73
N LEU A 666 -48.12 35.52 -10.74
CA LEU A 666 -49.39 36.23 -10.67
C LEU A 666 -50.23 36.04 -11.95
N ASN A 667 -49.59 35.89 -13.11
CA ASN A 667 -50.23 35.60 -14.39
C ASN A 667 -50.46 34.09 -14.66
N GLY A 668 -50.16 33.21 -13.69
CA GLY A 668 -50.40 31.77 -13.81
C GLY A 668 -49.46 31.03 -14.76
N GLN A 669 -48.33 31.64 -15.17
CA GLN A 669 -47.30 31.02 -16.01
C GLN A 669 -46.38 30.05 -15.23
N ALA A 670 -46.62 29.90 -13.93
CA ALA A 670 -45.97 28.97 -13.01
C ALA A 670 -46.98 28.54 -11.93
N ARG A 671 -46.55 27.91 -10.82
CA ARG A 671 -47.45 27.64 -9.68
C ARG A 671 -48.13 28.95 -9.25
N PRO A 672 -49.46 29.10 -9.38
CA PRO A 672 -50.13 30.37 -9.15
C PRO A 672 -49.85 30.88 -7.74
N LEU A 673 -49.51 32.17 -7.62
CA LEU A 673 -49.39 32.85 -6.34
C LEU A 673 -50.67 33.64 -6.11
N ASN A 674 -51.24 33.53 -4.91
CA ASN A 674 -52.34 34.40 -4.53
C ASN A 674 -51.77 35.80 -4.32
N HIS A 675 -52.33 36.80 -4.99
CA HIS A 675 -51.89 38.18 -4.89
C HIS A 675 -52.11 38.76 -3.47
N ARG A 676 -52.86 38.08 -2.60
CA ARG A 676 -52.97 38.38 -1.15
C ARG A 676 -51.75 38.00 -0.34
N ASP A 677 -51.00 37.02 -0.80
CA ASP A 677 -49.84 36.53 -0.05
C ASP A 677 -48.61 37.39 -0.34
N VAL A 678 -48.67 38.34 -1.29
CA VAL A 678 -47.56 39.20 -1.69
C VAL A 678 -47.60 40.52 -0.91
N PRO A 679 -46.51 40.92 -0.24
CA PRO A 679 -46.39 42.22 0.43
C PRO A 679 -46.63 43.41 -0.49
N ASP A 680 -47.28 44.46 0.03
CA ASP A 680 -47.70 45.63 -0.76
C ASP A 680 -46.53 46.36 -1.44
N TYR A 681 -45.35 46.40 -0.82
CA TYR A 681 -44.16 47.04 -1.41
C TYR A 681 -43.67 46.29 -2.67
N LEU A 682 -43.77 44.95 -2.71
CA LEU A 682 -43.43 44.15 -3.89
C LEU A 682 -44.50 44.31 -4.97
N MET A 683 -45.77 44.41 -4.57
CA MET A 683 -46.87 44.67 -5.48
C MET A 683 -46.68 46.03 -6.18
N GLU A 684 -46.24 47.05 -5.46
CA GLU A 684 -45.88 48.35 -6.02
C GLU A 684 -44.70 48.28 -7.00
N LEU A 685 -43.67 47.51 -6.66
CA LEU A 685 -42.53 47.30 -7.57
C LEU A 685 -42.95 46.57 -8.85
N VAL A 686 -43.77 45.52 -8.75
CA VAL A 686 -44.27 44.76 -9.91
C VAL A 686 -45.19 45.63 -10.77
N GLU A 687 -46.08 46.40 -10.16
CA GLU A 687 -46.98 47.32 -10.86
C GLU A 687 -46.18 48.34 -11.68
N ARG A 688 -45.20 48.99 -11.05
CA ARG A 688 -44.35 49.99 -11.73
C ARG A 688 -43.56 49.39 -12.89
N GLN A 689 -43.05 48.17 -12.71
CA GLN A 689 -42.18 47.54 -13.69
C GLN A 689 -42.93 46.98 -14.90
N TYR A 690 -44.10 46.37 -14.70
CA TYR A 690 -44.85 45.65 -15.75
C TYR A 690 -46.18 46.30 -16.13
N ASN A 691 -46.50 47.47 -15.57
CA ASN A 691 -47.75 48.23 -15.80
C ASN A 691 -49.01 47.35 -15.71
N MET A 692 -49.11 46.54 -14.65
CA MET A 692 -50.23 45.63 -14.45
C MET A 692 -51.45 46.41 -13.93
N GLU A 693 -52.33 46.83 -14.84
CA GLU A 693 -53.49 47.68 -14.52
C GLU A 693 -54.38 47.08 -13.42
N TRP A 694 -54.69 45.79 -13.47
CA TRP A 694 -55.49 45.14 -12.44
C TRP A 694 -54.85 45.16 -11.05
N LEU A 695 -53.50 45.18 -10.98
CA LEU A 695 -52.76 45.21 -9.73
C LEU A 695 -52.89 46.57 -9.05
N ARG A 696 -52.88 47.64 -9.85
CA ARG A 696 -53.15 49.02 -9.41
C ARG A 696 -54.52 49.11 -8.76
N SER A 697 -55.55 48.59 -9.42
CA SER A 697 -56.93 48.57 -8.93
C SER A 697 -57.06 47.82 -7.60
N VAL A 698 -56.44 46.64 -7.51
CA VAL A 698 -56.43 45.81 -6.29
C VAL A 698 -55.68 46.50 -5.14
N ARG A 699 -54.52 47.13 -5.41
CA ARG A 699 -53.76 47.85 -4.36
C ARG A 699 -54.51 49.08 -3.88
N ALA A 700 -55.08 49.87 -4.80
CA ALA A 700 -55.90 51.03 -4.44
C ALA A 700 -57.08 50.62 -3.55
N PHE A 701 -57.72 49.50 -3.86
CA PHE A 701 -58.78 48.93 -3.03
C PHE A 701 -58.28 48.54 -1.63
N ARG A 702 -57.17 47.79 -1.52
CA ARG A 702 -56.59 47.36 -0.22
C ARG A 702 -56.18 48.52 0.68
N GLN A 703 -55.44 49.47 0.12
CA GLN A 703 -54.97 50.65 0.86
C GLN A 703 -56.16 51.45 1.41
N THR A 704 -57.23 51.55 0.62
CA THR A 704 -58.46 52.23 1.03
C THR A 704 -59.25 51.43 2.06
N ALA A 705 -59.25 50.09 1.96
CA ALA A 705 -59.93 49.20 2.90
C ALA A 705 -59.30 49.21 4.31
N GLN A 706 -58.00 49.50 4.40
CA GLN A 706 -57.26 49.62 5.67
C GLN A 706 -57.43 51.00 6.35
N SER A 707 -58.06 51.97 5.67
CA SER A 707 -58.28 53.33 6.18
C SER A 707 -59.51 53.43 7.10
N PRO A 708 -59.50 54.24 8.18
CA PRO A 708 -60.59 54.34 9.17
C PRO A 708 -61.93 54.91 8.64
N THR A 709 -62.00 55.40 7.39
CA THR A 709 -63.25 55.83 6.73
C THR A 709 -63.48 55.05 5.42
N PRO A 710 -63.82 53.74 5.49
CA PRO A 710 -63.63 52.83 4.36
C PRO A 710 -64.71 52.93 3.27
N HIS A 711 -66.01 53.07 3.60
CA HIS A 711 -67.07 52.74 2.63
C HIS A 711 -67.19 53.71 1.43
N GLU A 712 -67.19 55.03 1.67
CA GLU A 712 -67.29 56.04 0.59
C GLU A 712 -66.02 56.05 -0.27
N ALA A 713 -64.85 55.94 0.36
CA ALA A 713 -63.58 55.90 -0.36
C ALA A 713 -63.45 54.62 -1.20
N LEU A 714 -63.85 53.46 -0.67
CA LEU A 714 -63.92 52.21 -1.42
C LEU A 714 -64.88 52.30 -2.60
N ALA A 715 -66.05 52.94 -2.41
CA ALA A 715 -67.00 53.17 -3.49
C ALA A 715 -66.39 54.00 -4.63
N ARG A 716 -65.63 55.06 -4.32
CA ARG A 716 -64.92 55.87 -5.33
C ARG A 716 -63.86 55.06 -6.09
N VAL A 717 -63.08 54.23 -5.38
CA VAL A 717 -62.10 53.35 -6.03
C VAL A 717 -62.79 52.35 -6.96
N LEU A 718 -63.85 51.68 -6.52
CA LEU A 718 -64.57 50.71 -7.35
C LEU A 718 -65.28 51.36 -8.56
N LEU A 719 -65.80 52.57 -8.42
CA LEU A 719 -66.40 53.32 -9.54
C LEU A 719 -65.35 53.74 -10.57
N ALA A 720 -64.17 54.18 -10.12
CA ALA A 720 -63.08 54.57 -11.03
C ALA A 720 -62.56 53.37 -11.84
N GLU A 721 -62.53 52.18 -11.24
CA GLU A 721 -61.99 50.95 -11.85
C GLU A 721 -63.03 50.14 -12.65
N ALA A 722 -64.32 50.51 -12.59
CA ALA A 722 -65.40 49.84 -13.32
C ALA A 722 -66.37 50.84 -13.99
N PRO A 723 -65.89 51.69 -14.93
CA PRO A 723 -66.73 52.69 -15.60
C PRO A 723 -67.92 52.08 -16.35
N ASP A 724 -67.78 50.84 -16.85
CA ASP A 724 -68.84 50.10 -17.56
C ASP A 724 -69.63 49.14 -16.65
N GLY A 725 -69.45 49.25 -15.32
CA GLY A 725 -70.11 48.37 -14.34
C GLY A 725 -69.58 46.93 -14.31
N ARG A 726 -68.41 46.66 -14.93
CA ARG A 726 -67.73 45.36 -14.88
C ARG A 726 -66.43 45.48 -14.07
N LEU A 727 -66.37 44.77 -12.96
CA LEU A 727 -65.16 44.68 -12.15
C LEU A 727 -64.18 43.67 -12.78
N PRO A 728 -62.86 43.97 -12.84
CA PRO A 728 -61.85 42.98 -13.13
C PRO A 728 -61.98 41.76 -12.20
N ALA A 729 -61.75 40.55 -12.71
CA ALA A 729 -61.95 39.31 -11.94
C ALA A 729 -61.16 39.31 -10.62
N ARG A 730 -59.88 39.73 -10.65
CA ARG A 730 -59.01 39.83 -9.46
C ARG A 730 -59.48 40.86 -8.44
N LEU A 731 -60.07 41.97 -8.90
CA LEU A 731 -60.66 42.99 -8.03
C LEU A 731 -61.97 42.47 -7.41
N SER A 732 -62.76 41.72 -8.18
CA SER A 732 -63.97 41.04 -7.69
C SER A 732 -63.62 40.02 -6.60
N ASP A 733 -62.55 39.24 -6.78
CA ASP A 733 -62.05 38.32 -5.76
C ASP A 733 -61.71 39.08 -4.46
N GLU A 734 -61.05 40.23 -4.58
CA GLU A 734 -60.65 41.08 -3.45
C GLU A 734 -61.83 41.66 -2.69
N VAL A 735 -62.80 42.22 -3.41
CA VAL A 735 -64.06 42.71 -2.83
C VAL A 735 -64.82 41.56 -2.17
N ALA A 736 -64.84 40.38 -2.79
CA ALA A 736 -65.51 39.20 -2.25
C ALA A 736 -64.93 38.79 -0.89
N ALA A 737 -63.60 38.73 -0.78
CA ALA A 737 -62.96 38.34 0.48
C ALA A 737 -63.04 39.40 1.56
N TRP A 738 -62.85 40.67 1.19
CA TRP A 738 -63.09 41.80 2.10
C TRP A 738 -64.53 41.75 2.65
N THR A 739 -65.51 41.39 1.82
CA THR A 739 -66.91 41.24 2.27
C THR A 739 -67.10 40.06 3.21
N VAL A 740 -66.39 38.95 3.00
CA VAL A 740 -66.44 37.81 3.93
C VAL A 740 -65.87 38.22 5.29
N GLU A 741 -64.77 38.98 5.31
CA GLU A 741 -64.10 39.44 6.53
C GLU A 741 -64.86 40.54 7.28
N GLN A 742 -65.25 41.62 6.58
CA GLN A 742 -65.92 42.78 7.16
C GLN A 742 -67.44 42.60 7.29
N GLY A 743 -67.98 41.54 6.70
CA GLY A 743 -69.40 41.22 6.70
C GLY A 743 -70.20 41.92 5.60
N SER A 744 -71.38 41.36 5.31
CA SER A 744 -72.26 41.78 4.21
C SER A 744 -72.79 43.20 4.34
N TYR A 745 -72.82 43.75 5.55
CA TYR A 745 -73.20 45.14 5.80
C TYR A 745 -72.19 46.12 5.21
N GLY A 746 -70.88 45.84 5.30
CA GLY A 746 -69.85 46.68 4.70
C GLY A 746 -70.02 46.80 3.19
N LEU A 747 -70.29 45.68 2.51
CA LEU A 747 -70.57 45.67 1.07
C LEU A 747 -71.87 46.43 0.71
N GLU A 748 -72.91 46.33 1.54
CA GLU A 748 -74.16 47.11 1.36
C GLU A 748 -73.87 48.62 1.45
N GLN A 749 -73.07 49.06 2.43
CA GLN A 749 -72.69 50.47 2.55
C GLN A 749 -71.85 50.95 1.36
N VAL A 750 -70.88 50.16 0.90
CA VAL A 750 -70.10 50.49 -0.31
C VAL A 750 -71.02 50.60 -1.52
N ALA A 751 -71.94 49.66 -1.72
CA ALA A 751 -72.87 49.69 -2.85
C ALA A 751 -73.79 50.92 -2.83
N LEU A 752 -74.32 51.30 -1.66
CA LEU A 752 -75.15 52.50 -1.50
C LEU A 752 -74.36 53.78 -1.83
N TRP A 753 -73.10 53.86 -1.39
CA TRP A 753 -72.23 54.98 -1.75
C TRP A 753 -71.89 54.99 -3.24
N MET A 754 -71.68 53.83 -3.88
CA MET A 754 -71.47 53.76 -5.32
C MET A 754 -72.70 54.30 -6.09
N ASP A 755 -73.90 53.91 -5.68
CA ASP A 755 -75.14 54.39 -6.30
C ASP A 755 -75.37 55.89 -6.05
N ALA A 756 -75.03 56.39 -4.87
CA ALA A 756 -75.14 57.81 -4.54
C ALA A 756 -74.13 58.70 -5.29
N LEU A 757 -72.93 58.18 -5.57
CA LEU A 757 -71.85 58.90 -6.25
C LEU A 757 -71.96 58.85 -7.78
N ALA A 758 -72.74 57.93 -8.34
CA ALA A 758 -72.89 57.77 -9.78
C ALA A 758 -73.90 58.76 -10.38
N ALA A 759 -73.53 59.41 -11.48
CA ALA A 759 -74.40 60.38 -12.15
C ALA A 759 -75.69 59.76 -12.74
N GLN A 760 -75.61 58.51 -13.22
CA GLN A 760 -76.73 57.71 -13.74
C GLN A 760 -76.47 56.20 -13.51
N GLY A 761 -77.51 55.44 -13.18
CA GLY A 761 -77.46 53.97 -13.03
C GLY A 761 -77.49 53.46 -11.59
N GLN A 762 -77.31 52.15 -11.42
CA GLN A 762 -77.20 51.45 -10.12
C GLN A 762 -75.93 50.58 -10.09
N PRO A 763 -74.73 51.19 -10.13
CA PRO A 763 -73.46 50.46 -10.15
C PRO A 763 -73.23 49.57 -8.93
N GLY A 764 -73.78 49.90 -7.76
CA GLY A 764 -73.78 49.03 -6.59
C GLY A 764 -74.49 47.71 -6.86
N LEU A 765 -75.63 47.74 -7.58
CA LEU A 765 -76.34 46.53 -8.01
C LEU A 765 -75.53 45.71 -9.04
N PHE A 766 -74.81 46.38 -9.94
CA PHE A 766 -73.93 45.70 -10.90
C PHE A 766 -72.74 45.02 -10.21
N MET A 767 -72.17 45.62 -9.16
CA MET A 767 -71.15 44.98 -8.32
C MET A 767 -71.71 43.71 -7.64
N TYR A 768 -72.90 43.78 -7.02
CA TYR A 768 -73.56 42.58 -6.47
C TYR A 768 -73.72 41.49 -7.52
N ARG A 769 -74.16 41.88 -8.73
CA ARG A 769 -74.30 40.95 -9.85
C ARG A 769 -72.94 40.35 -10.25
N ALA A 770 -71.88 41.13 -10.34
CA ALA A 770 -70.54 40.66 -10.67
C ALA A 770 -70.00 39.65 -9.65
N LEU A 771 -70.16 39.92 -8.35
CA LEU A 771 -69.72 39.03 -7.26
C LEU A 771 -70.54 37.72 -7.19
N VAL A 772 -71.79 37.77 -7.67
CA VAL A 772 -72.74 36.66 -7.59
C VAL A 772 -72.83 35.87 -8.90
N GLN A 773 -72.36 36.42 -10.04
CA GLN A 773 -72.36 35.74 -11.33
C GLN A 773 -71.10 34.87 -11.48
N GLY A 774 -71.27 33.55 -11.33
CA GLY A 774 -70.20 32.56 -11.44
C GLY A 774 -70.13 31.61 -10.24
N GLY A 775 -69.59 30.40 -10.41
CA GLY A 775 -69.47 29.42 -9.31
C GLY A 775 -68.40 29.76 -8.25
N GLN A 776 -67.57 30.78 -8.50
CA GLN A 776 -66.34 31.04 -7.73
C GLN A 776 -66.57 31.56 -6.29
N HIS A 777 -67.73 32.14 -5.99
CA HIS A 777 -68.02 32.77 -4.69
C HIS A 777 -69.33 32.26 -4.05
N GLU A 778 -69.58 30.94 -4.12
CA GLU A 778 -70.82 30.33 -3.63
C GLU A 778 -71.12 30.65 -2.16
N ARG A 779 -70.11 30.56 -1.27
CA ARG A 779 -70.24 30.92 0.15
C ARG A 779 -70.65 32.38 0.36
N LEU A 780 -70.06 33.30 -0.42
CA LEU A 780 -70.41 34.72 -0.35
C LEU A 780 -71.85 34.94 -0.84
N ARG A 781 -72.27 34.27 -1.92
CA ARG A 781 -73.65 34.35 -2.43
C ARG A 781 -74.66 33.96 -1.36
N GLU A 782 -74.42 32.86 -0.63
CA GLU A 782 -75.28 32.44 0.47
C GLU A 782 -75.32 33.48 1.60
N GLN A 783 -74.15 34.02 1.97
CA GLN A 783 -74.02 35.04 3.00
C GLN A 783 -74.80 36.32 2.62
N LEU A 784 -74.65 36.80 1.38
CA LEU A 784 -75.37 37.96 0.86
C LEU A 784 -76.88 37.71 0.74
N ALA A 785 -77.29 36.50 0.32
CA ALA A 785 -78.72 36.13 0.26
C ALA A 785 -79.35 36.05 1.66
N ARG A 786 -78.62 35.56 2.67
CA ARG A 786 -79.04 35.59 4.07
C ARG A 786 -79.16 37.02 4.58
N HIS A 787 -78.14 37.86 4.35
CA HIS A 787 -78.15 39.28 4.74
C HIS A 787 -79.33 40.03 4.10
N SER A 788 -79.57 39.83 2.80
CA SER A 788 -80.71 40.43 2.10
C SER A 788 -82.07 40.02 2.68
N ARG A 789 -82.24 38.75 3.11
CA ARG A 789 -83.46 38.30 3.80
C ARG A 789 -83.62 39.01 5.15
N ILE A 790 -82.57 39.05 5.96
CA ILE A 790 -82.58 39.73 7.27
C ILE A 790 -82.91 41.22 7.10
N ARG A 791 -82.31 41.91 6.12
CA ARG A 791 -82.58 43.32 5.83
C ARG A 791 -84.00 43.54 5.33
N ARG A 792 -84.56 42.66 4.50
CA ARG A 792 -85.97 42.72 4.07
C ARG A 792 -86.93 42.56 5.26
N GLU A 793 -86.67 41.59 6.13
CA GLU A 793 -87.47 41.39 7.36
C GLU A 793 -87.34 42.57 8.32
N TRP A 794 -86.15 43.16 8.45
CA TRP A 794 -85.95 44.38 9.22
C TRP A 794 -86.70 45.58 8.62
N HIS A 795 -86.59 45.83 7.31
CA HIS A 795 -87.34 46.89 6.64
C HIS A 795 -88.86 46.67 6.74
N ALA A 796 -89.34 45.45 6.59
CA ALA A 796 -90.76 45.13 6.78
C ALA A 796 -91.22 45.45 8.21
N ARG A 797 -90.39 45.17 9.22
CA ARG A 797 -90.66 45.55 10.62
C ARG A 797 -90.60 47.07 10.84
N VAL A 798 -89.65 47.77 10.22
CA VAL A 798 -89.57 49.23 10.28
C VAL A 798 -90.79 49.87 9.63
N LEU A 799 -91.21 49.41 8.44
CA LEU A 799 -92.42 49.88 7.77
C LEU A 799 -93.68 49.57 8.58
N ALA A 800 -93.76 48.40 9.22
CA ALA A 800 -94.85 48.07 10.14
C ALA A 800 -94.86 48.98 11.39
N TYR A 801 -93.69 49.39 11.87
CA TYR A 801 -93.53 50.29 13.03
C TYR A 801 -93.81 51.76 12.70
N LEU A 802 -93.44 52.21 11.49
CA LEU A 802 -93.74 53.55 10.98
C LEU A 802 -95.23 53.75 10.64
N GLY A 803 -96.03 52.68 10.65
CA GLY A 803 -97.45 52.68 10.30
C GLY A 803 -97.69 52.80 8.78
N PRO A 804 -98.94 52.68 8.31
CA PRO A 804 -99.27 52.99 6.93
C PRO A 804 -98.83 54.42 6.63
N ALA A 805 -98.09 54.61 5.52
CA ALA A 805 -97.77 55.94 5.04
C ALA A 805 -99.06 56.75 4.94
N PRO A 806 -99.10 58.02 5.38
CA PRO A 806 -100.25 58.87 5.13
C PRO A 806 -100.51 58.86 3.63
N ASP A 807 -101.77 58.58 3.24
CA ASP A 807 -102.23 58.39 1.87
C ASP A 807 -101.47 59.27 0.87
N VAL A 808 -100.44 58.71 0.25
CA VAL A 808 -99.93 59.23 -1.01
C VAL A 808 -100.95 58.76 -2.04
N PRO A 809 -101.62 59.68 -2.76
CA PRO A 809 -102.66 59.30 -3.71
C PRO A 809 -102.13 58.25 -4.69
N GLN A 810 -102.83 57.11 -4.77
CA GLN A 810 -102.60 56.00 -5.70
C GLN A 810 -102.81 56.38 -7.19
N ALA A 811 -102.50 57.62 -7.59
CA ALA A 811 -102.74 58.13 -8.93
C ALA A 811 -101.48 58.22 -9.83
N VAL A 812 -100.28 57.91 -9.33
CA VAL A 812 -99.03 58.06 -10.13
C VAL A 812 -98.26 56.75 -10.36
N MET A 813 -98.41 55.72 -9.51
CA MET A 813 -97.67 54.45 -9.70
C MET A 813 -98.35 53.42 -10.61
N ALA A 814 -99.64 53.58 -10.94
CA ALA A 814 -100.34 52.68 -11.87
C ALA A 814 -100.09 53.02 -13.35
N ARG A 815 -99.68 54.26 -13.68
CA ARG A 815 -99.39 54.65 -15.08
C ARG A 815 -98.04 54.16 -15.59
N ASP A 816 -97.01 54.16 -14.76
CA ASP A 816 -95.65 53.78 -15.18
C ASP A 816 -95.44 52.24 -15.26
N VAL A 817 -96.33 51.45 -14.64
CA VAL A 817 -96.30 49.97 -14.72
C VAL A 817 -97.08 49.44 -15.92
N ASP A 818 -98.17 50.10 -16.33
CA ASP A 818 -98.90 49.75 -17.55
C ASP A 818 -98.19 50.26 -18.82
N GLU A 819 -97.57 51.46 -18.81
CA GLU A 819 -96.76 51.93 -19.96
C GLU A 819 -95.54 51.03 -20.21
N ARG A 820 -94.85 50.56 -19.16
CA ARG A 820 -93.73 49.61 -19.31
C ARG A 820 -94.15 48.19 -19.65
N ARG A 821 -95.41 47.81 -19.39
CA ARG A 821 -95.95 46.51 -19.81
C ARG A 821 -96.31 46.52 -21.29
N ASP A 822 -96.84 47.63 -21.79
CA ASP A 822 -97.16 47.78 -23.21
C ASP A 822 -95.90 47.97 -24.07
N GLU A 823 -94.88 48.72 -23.60
CA GLU A 823 -93.59 48.80 -24.30
C GLU A 823 -92.89 47.42 -24.41
N ARG A 824 -92.94 46.59 -23.36
CA ARG A 824 -92.37 45.23 -23.39
C ARG A 824 -93.19 44.25 -24.24
N ARG A 825 -94.48 44.54 -24.48
CA ARG A 825 -95.35 43.73 -25.36
C ARG A 825 -95.10 44.08 -26.82
N ASP A 826 -94.90 45.36 -27.13
CA ASP A 826 -94.52 45.85 -28.47
C ASP A 826 -93.08 45.44 -28.86
N GLU A 827 -92.14 45.43 -27.91
CA GLU A 827 -90.77 44.99 -28.20
C GLU A 827 -90.67 43.46 -28.42
N ARG A 828 -91.55 42.67 -27.77
CA ARG A 828 -91.68 41.22 -28.05
C ARG A 828 -92.39 40.93 -29.37
N GLN A 829 -93.36 41.74 -29.80
CA GLN A 829 -93.96 41.62 -31.13
C GLN A 829 -92.99 42.03 -32.25
N ARG A 830 -92.16 43.06 -32.05
CA ARG A 830 -91.12 43.47 -33.01
C ARG A 830 -89.99 42.43 -33.15
N ARG A 831 -89.60 41.73 -32.07
CA ARG A 831 -88.59 40.66 -32.14
C ARG A 831 -89.15 39.31 -32.64
N GLY A 832 -90.46 39.10 -32.60
CA GLY A 832 -91.12 37.88 -33.12
C GLY A 832 -91.27 37.83 -34.65
N LEU A 833 -91.15 38.98 -35.35
CA LEU A 833 -91.36 39.08 -36.80
C LEU A 833 -90.07 38.98 -37.65
N PHE A 834 -88.88 38.93 -37.05
CA PHE A 834 -87.59 38.85 -37.77
C PHE A 834 -86.80 37.55 -37.58
N GLY A 835 -87.37 36.53 -36.92
CA GLY A 835 -86.69 35.27 -36.57
C GLY A 835 -87.09 34.04 -37.39
N ARG A 836 -87.49 34.17 -38.66
CA ARG A 836 -87.61 33.05 -39.60
C ARG A 836 -87.05 33.45 -40.97
N ARG A 837 -85.73 33.41 -41.12
CA ARG A 837 -85.08 33.11 -42.41
C ARG A 837 -83.59 32.79 -42.22
N ARG A 838 -83.24 31.61 -42.74
CA ARG A 838 -81.92 31.11 -43.18
C ARG A 838 -81.03 30.41 -42.16
N ASP A 839 -81.24 29.09 -42.11
CA ASP A 839 -80.17 28.12 -42.31
C ASP A 839 -79.49 28.31 -43.68
N ARG A 840 -78.16 28.45 -43.67
CA ARG A 840 -77.19 27.72 -44.51
C ARG A 840 -75.77 28.02 -44.06
#